data_AF-A0A935HFT0-F1
#
_entry.id   AF-A0A935HFT0-F1
#
_cell.length_a   1.000
_cell.length_b   1.000
_cell.length_c   1.000
_cell.angle_alpha   90.00
_cell.angle_beta   90.00
_cell.angle_gamma   90.00
#
_symmetry.space_group_name_H-M   'P 1'
#
loop_
_entity.id
_entity.type
_entity.pdbx_description
1 polymer ?
#
loop_
_entity_poly.entity_id
_entity_poly.type
_entity_poly.pdbx_seq_one_letter_code
_entity_poly.pdbx_strand_id
1 'polypeptide(L)'
;MPLIVPVLLKRSLLSCLIATALTLPALAASGKQEGHYGRQFDARIALTMPAARSPSPEQTSALQSLRTSVPELRYEIDAVTGATRTLSNPVGTLTGPSSGDNKARALSFLQSHAALLGLTAADLAEYEITDDVQSNAAPIRNLYLRQKYQGLPVYNGQLQLPVDNEGRILIINNLFLPNLAQSVNRLQPIVTAEQALAAAAQHIDRTVGPITQTRRDGDVQHTTVMNADHLSKRPIEAKLMLLPIGAGDARLVWNFQIWERGGGRDIGDFTIDAETGQVWTKFSWIAEDQYKVFEVPRESPNHTTPLPPADGRTTQVNPASVLASAFGWHDTNGVAGAESTLTIGNNAQAYTDTDANDAPDPGSSPDCTAPLNCTFALDLTQAPSSYRPAAVANLFYMNNMMHDIAYPFGFNEAGGNFQVNNYGNGGLGNDSVKAEAQDGEGTNNANFGTPPDGSRPTMQMFVWTSPTPDRDGDFDNGIIAHEYGHGISNRLVGGPSNVSCLGNSQQAGEGLSDWWSLYYTQPDATSRMRSIGTYALNQATTGVGIRTDYYDGDPAVNAQPQENLWTYANVSGSAVPHGVGEKWAQAFWQVSWALIDKHGYDADLDNYTGTVADKGNIRAMYYSIQGLKNSICSPAFTDIRDGIIAAANAAPYNGADTCTIWRAFAEYGLGSNAVSGGANSTSPTNGFNIPDSCNFLGAETASQQICAGTDAVFPITVGEAWTAPATATLSATGNPAPSTTTFSTNPAPAPSTSTLTFGNTTTVAAGTYPINVHGTNGTQNFDLPLSLTVFAASPSTPALSAPANAAVDVAVSPSLTWSAATEAGSYVLEVATDNAFGTIVYTQTVTGTSHNVATPLQGSTEYFWRVRSTNPCGAGSNSPTFSFTTEAFFCAEPVPALAIPDGNPTGVTSDLVVANGGTITDLNVKIEATHSWVGDLIFTLTNVSTGTSVIVIDRPGQPGSTYGCNRHDINATLDDEAAGGAVETQCASAVPTINGTFTPNNLLAAFDGQERAGTWRLTVSDVASGDTGTLTRWCLSGSTQLGPADGVFEDSFE
;
A
#
# COMPACT_ATOMS: atom_id res chain seq x y z
N MET A 1 72.47 7.18 58.07
CA MET A 1 73.81 7.23 57.43
C MET A 1 73.88 6.12 56.39
N PRO A 2 74.57 6.28 55.25
CA PRO A 2 75.03 7.50 54.55
C PRO A 2 74.08 7.88 53.38
N LEU A 3 73.93 9.17 52.98
CA LEU A 3 74.55 9.86 51.80
C LEU A 3 74.06 9.36 50.41
N ILE A 4 73.84 10.16 49.34
CA ILE A 4 74.15 11.59 49.06
C ILE A 4 73.22 12.23 47.96
N VAL A 5 73.32 13.55 47.72
CA VAL A 5 72.60 14.41 46.71
C VAL A 5 73.63 15.40 46.10
N PRO A 6 73.36 16.41 45.20
CA PRO A 6 72.36 16.63 44.14
C PRO A 6 72.92 16.24 42.72
N VAL A 7 72.84 16.90 41.53
CA VAL A 7 72.51 18.24 40.92
C VAL A 7 72.05 17.97 39.44
N LEU A 8 71.07 18.59 38.73
CA LEU A 8 70.58 19.97 38.43
C LEU A 8 71.32 20.70 37.26
N LEU A 9 70.60 21.57 36.52
CA LEU A 9 70.95 22.40 35.32
C LEU A 9 70.93 21.70 33.93
N LYS A 10 70.83 22.41 32.77
CA LYS A 10 69.95 23.52 32.29
C LYS A 10 70.30 23.94 30.83
N ARG A 11 69.28 24.08 29.96
CA ARG A 11 69.15 25.02 28.79
C ARG A 11 70.29 25.25 27.76
N SER A 12 70.01 24.91 26.49
CA SER A 12 70.15 25.75 25.26
C SER A 12 69.77 24.89 24.03
N LEU A 13 69.14 25.28 22.91
CA LEU A 13 68.47 26.45 22.30
C LEU A 13 68.82 26.44 20.79
N LEU A 14 67.81 26.65 19.92
CA LEU A 14 67.86 26.97 18.47
C LEU A 14 68.16 25.88 17.39
N SER A 15 67.16 25.69 16.52
CA SER A 15 67.18 25.55 15.03
C SER A 15 68.06 24.49 14.35
N CYS A 16 67.60 23.75 13.32
CA CYS A 16 66.60 24.11 12.28
C CYS A 16 65.80 22.88 11.77
N LEU A 17 64.94 23.07 10.75
CA LEU A 17 64.10 22.02 10.14
C LEU A 17 64.91 21.01 9.31
N ILE A 18 64.48 19.74 9.35
CA ILE A 18 64.01 18.94 8.18
C ILE A 18 63.28 17.69 8.72
N ALA A 19 62.27 17.21 8.00
CA ALA A 19 61.45 16.08 8.44
C ALA A 19 62.12 14.72 8.18
N THR A 20 61.95 13.77 9.10
CA THR A 20 62.09 12.33 8.86
C THR A 20 61.22 11.59 9.88
N ALA A 21 60.52 10.54 9.44
CA ALA A 21 59.63 9.80 10.32
C ALA A 21 60.42 8.91 11.30
N LEU A 22 59.99 8.88 12.57
CA LEU A 22 60.48 7.95 13.58
C LEU A 22 59.28 7.29 14.25
N THR A 23 59.16 5.98 14.06
CA THR A 23 58.11 5.14 14.63
C THR A 23 58.28 4.99 16.14
N LEU A 24 57.21 5.21 16.89
CA LEU A 24 57.15 4.77 18.29
C LEU A 24 57.11 3.23 18.35
N PRO A 25 57.78 2.59 19.31
CA PRO A 25 57.91 1.14 19.35
C PRO A 25 56.61 0.47 19.78
N ALA A 26 56.21 -0.57 19.06
CA ALA A 26 55.13 -1.45 19.48
C ALA A 26 55.57 -2.27 20.71
N LEU A 27 54.97 -1.98 21.87
CA LEU A 27 54.93 -2.93 22.97
C LEU A 27 54.02 -4.11 22.57
N ALA A 28 54.41 -5.32 22.96
CA ALA A 28 53.90 -6.54 22.35
C ALA A 28 52.39 -6.74 22.58
N ALA A 29 51.67 -7.12 21.53
CA ALA A 29 50.27 -7.49 21.62
C ALA A 29 50.09 -8.73 22.51
N SER A 30 49.35 -8.58 23.60
CA SER A 30 48.63 -9.71 24.20
C SER A 30 47.35 -9.91 23.39
N GLY A 31 47.06 -11.17 23.05
CA GLY A 31 46.00 -11.64 22.14
C GLY A 31 45.00 -10.60 21.60
N LYS A 32 45.10 -10.27 20.31
CA LYS A 32 43.92 -9.88 19.54
C LYS A 32 42.91 -11.02 19.63
N GLN A 33 41.73 -10.77 20.21
CA GLN A 33 40.54 -11.44 19.68
C GLN A 33 40.21 -10.75 18.35
N GLU A 34 40.02 -11.52 17.30
CA GLU A 34 39.44 -11.04 16.05
C GLU A 34 37.93 -11.23 16.15
N GLY A 35 37.19 -10.12 16.04
CA GLY A 35 35.77 -10.01 16.32
C GLY A 35 35.46 -8.59 16.78
N HIS A 36 34.27 -8.08 16.45
CA HIS A 36 33.87 -6.71 16.79
C HIS A 36 33.88 -6.50 18.30
N TYR A 37 34.39 -5.34 18.76
CA TYR A 37 34.29 -4.95 20.15
C TYR A 37 32.81 -4.83 20.54
N GLY A 38 32.38 -5.66 21.50
CA GLY A 38 30.98 -5.72 21.91
C GLY A 38 30.47 -4.38 22.43
N ARG A 39 29.15 -4.21 22.43
CA ARG A 39 28.48 -3.06 23.04
C ARG A 39 28.81 -2.87 24.53
N GLN A 40 29.25 -3.93 25.19
CA GLN A 40 29.83 -3.94 26.54
C GLN A 40 31.34 -4.26 26.46
N PHE A 41 32.18 -3.41 27.08
CA PHE A 41 33.64 -3.56 27.19
C PHE A 41 34.12 -2.98 28.53
N ASP A 42 34.94 -3.73 29.28
CA ASP A 42 35.59 -3.25 30.51
C ASP A 42 37.00 -3.84 30.66
N ALA A 43 38.02 -3.03 30.36
CA ALA A 43 39.42 -3.43 30.44
C ALA A 43 39.91 -3.68 31.88
N ARG A 44 39.13 -3.29 32.91
CA ARG A 44 39.48 -3.53 34.32
C ARG A 44 39.30 -4.98 34.73
N ILE A 45 38.46 -5.75 34.02
CA ILE A 45 38.26 -7.19 34.27
C ILE A 45 39.60 -7.95 34.20
N ALA A 46 40.46 -7.62 33.25
CA ALA A 46 41.80 -8.19 33.10
C ALA A 46 42.75 -7.89 34.30
N LEU A 47 42.42 -6.92 35.15
CA LEU A 47 43.22 -6.50 36.30
C LEU A 47 42.70 -7.06 37.64
N THR A 48 41.54 -7.72 37.65
CA THR A 48 40.86 -8.22 38.87
C THR A 48 41.31 -9.62 39.34
N MET A 49 42.39 -10.18 38.80
CA MET A 49 42.94 -11.49 39.23
C MET A 49 43.87 -11.54 40.48
N PRO A 50 44.37 -10.45 41.13
CA PRO A 50 45.16 -10.59 42.35
C PRO A 50 44.29 -10.86 43.59
N ALA A 51 44.91 -11.37 44.66
CA ALA A 51 44.21 -11.92 45.82
C ALA A 51 43.24 -10.96 46.54
N ALA A 52 42.09 -11.50 46.94
CA ALA A 52 41.01 -10.77 47.60
C ALA A 52 41.44 -10.07 48.88
N ARG A 53 41.04 -8.80 49.05
CA ARG A 53 41.30 -8.01 50.25
C ARG A 53 40.37 -8.41 51.40
N SER A 54 40.97 -8.59 52.58
CA SER A 54 40.24 -8.73 53.85
C SER A 54 39.92 -7.35 54.43
N PRO A 55 38.82 -7.19 55.20
CA PRO A 55 38.50 -5.94 55.88
C PRO A 55 39.57 -5.57 56.93
N SER A 56 39.72 -4.27 57.22
CA SER A 56 40.70 -3.80 58.20
C SER A 56 40.37 -4.25 59.64
N PRO A 57 41.34 -4.24 60.58
CA PRO A 57 41.06 -4.49 62.00
C PRO A 57 40.01 -3.54 62.59
N GLU A 58 40.04 -2.26 62.18
CA GLU A 58 39.12 -1.20 62.61
C GLU A 58 37.72 -1.43 62.04
N GLN A 59 37.62 -1.74 60.74
CA GLN A 59 36.38 -2.09 60.05
C GLN A 59 35.75 -3.36 60.65
N THR A 60 36.56 -4.39 60.91
CA THR A 60 36.15 -5.62 61.58
C THR A 60 35.61 -5.34 62.99
N SER A 61 36.30 -4.49 63.77
CA SER A 61 35.88 -4.09 65.11
C SER A 61 34.57 -3.29 65.09
N ALA A 62 34.40 -2.40 64.11
CA ALA A 62 33.17 -1.62 63.94
C ALA A 62 31.98 -2.52 63.56
N LEU A 63 32.16 -3.45 62.61
CA LEU A 63 31.12 -4.40 62.18
C LEU A 63 30.71 -5.35 63.33
N GLN A 64 31.68 -5.84 64.12
CA GLN A 64 31.41 -6.61 65.33
C GLN A 64 30.63 -5.79 66.37
N SER A 65 30.99 -4.52 66.55
CA SER A 65 30.30 -3.61 67.48
C SER A 65 28.84 -3.39 67.08
N LEU A 66 28.55 -3.10 65.81
CA LEU A 66 27.18 -2.93 65.32
C LEU A 66 26.36 -4.23 65.46
N ARG A 67 26.97 -5.40 65.26
CA ARG A 67 26.30 -6.70 65.45
C ARG A 67 25.85 -6.95 66.89
N THR A 68 26.40 -6.26 67.90
CA THR A 68 25.86 -6.35 69.28
C THR A 68 24.48 -5.74 69.43
N SER A 69 24.17 -4.69 68.65
CA SER A 69 22.85 -4.04 68.57
C SER A 69 21.96 -4.59 67.46
N VAL A 70 22.55 -5.24 66.45
CA VAL A 70 21.87 -5.82 65.28
C VAL A 70 22.34 -7.26 65.11
N PRO A 71 21.80 -8.25 65.85
CA PRO A 71 22.36 -9.61 65.88
C PRO A 71 22.45 -10.28 64.50
N GLU A 72 21.44 -10.08 63.67
CA GLU A 72 21.35 -10.62 62.30
C GLU A 72 22.11 -9.81 61.24
N LEU A 73 23.00 -8.88 61.65
CA LEU A 73 23.74 -7.99 60.74
C LEU A 73 24.48 -8.79 59.66
N ARG A 74 24.09 -8.60 58.39
CA ARG A 74 24.78 -9.13 57.21
C ARG A 74 25.61 -8.01 56.58
N TYR A 75 26.79 -8.38 56.09
CA TYR A 75 27.64 -7.49 55.33
C TYR A 75 28.36 -8.25 54.20
N GLU A 76 28.62 -7.54 53.11
CA GLU A 76 29.41 -7.99 51.98
C GLU A 76 30.68 -7.14 51.90
N ILE A 77 31.86 -7.76 51.79
CA ILE A 77 33.13 -7.06 51.56
C ILE A 77 33.46 -7.18 50.08
N ASP A 78 33.69 -6.04 49.42
CA ASP A 78 34.17 -6.02 48.04
C ASP A 78 35.60 -6.56 47.97
N ALA A 79 35.79 -7.67 47.25
CA ALA A 79 37.05 -8.41 47.23
C ALA A 79 38.21 -7.62 46.60
N VAL A 80 37.93 -6.62 45.76
CA VAL A 80 38.95 -5.81 45.08
C VAL A 80 39.42 -4.69 46.00
N THR A 81 38.51 -3.86 46.50
CA THR A 81 38.81 -2.66 47.28
C THR A 81 39.06 -2.94 48.76
N GLY A 82 38.37 -3.93 49.34
CA GLY A 82 38.29 -4.19 50.78
C GLY A 82 37.20 -3.39 51.51
N ALA A 83 36.46 -2.52 50.80
CA ALA A 83 35.34 -1.77 51.37
C ALA A 83 34.14 -2.69 51.68
N THR A 84 33.29 -2.30 52.62
CA THR A 84 32.00 -2.97 52.80
C THR A 84 31.04 -2.47 51.71
N ARG A 85 30.65 -3.37 50.80
CA ARG A 85 29.80 -3.08 49.65
C ARG A 85 28.32 -2.97 50.02
N THR A 86 27.89 -3.84 50.93
CA THR A 86 26.50 -3.92 51.38
C THR A 86 26.48 -4.15 52.88
N LEU A 87 25.63 -3.43 53.60
CA LEU A 87 25.40 -3.57 55.04
C LEU A 87 23.88 -3.62 55.27
N SER A 88 23.36 -4.72 55.81
CA SER A 88 21.90 -4.97 55.89
C SER A 88 21.49 -5.74 57.15
N ASN A 89 20.21 -5.62 57.52
CA ASN A 89 19.56 -6.46 58.51
C ASN A 89 18.40 -7.22 57.81
N PRO A 90 18.45 -8.55 57.69
CA PRO A 90 17.43 -9.32 56.97
C PRO A 90 16.07 -9.41 57.71
N VAL A 91 16.01 -8.97 58.97
CA VAL A 91 14.79 -9.05 59.82
C VAL A 91 14.39 -7.69 60.42
N GLY A 92 14.92 -6.57 59.90
CA GLY A 92 14.62 -5.23 60.43
C GLY A 92 15.54 -4.15 59.89
N THR A 93 15.79 -3.12 60.70
CA THR A 93 16.59 -1.94 60.34
C THR A 93 18.02 -2.03 60.90
N LEU A 94 18.93 -1.21 60.38
CA LEU A 94 20.30 -1.05 60.91
C LEU A 94 20.35 -0.14 62.14
N THR A 95 19.39 0.78 62.30
CA THR A 95 19.29 1.67 63.45
C THR A 95 17.90 1.66 64.07
N GLY A 96 17.83 2.00 65.37
CA GLY A 96 16.57 2.29 66.05
C GLY A 96 15.96 3.65 65.63
N PRO A 97 14.68 3.90 65.97
CA PRO A 97 13.97 5.12 65.59
C PRO A 97 14.55 6.37 66.26
N SER A 98 14.45 7.51 65.59
CA SER A 98 15.14 8.75 65.96
C SER A 98 14.39 10.00 65.47
N SER A 99 13.89 10.83 66.38
CA SER A 99 13.34 12.15 66.05
C SER A 99 14.39 13.12 65.47
N GLY A 100 14.08 13.79 64.37
CA GLY A 100 14.91 14.84 63.78
C GLY A 100 14.59 15.08 62.30
N ASP A 101 15.48 15.75 61.59
CA ASP A 101 15.52 15.67 60.12
C ASP A 101 16.21 14.36 59.70
N ASN A 102 15.48 13.50 58.99
CA ASN A 102 15.96 12.15 58.67
C ASN A 102 17.18 12.20 57.73
N LYS A 103 17.28 13.22 56.86
CA LYS A 103 18.44 13.42 55.98
C LYS A 103 19.71 13.75 56.76
N ALA A 104 19.67 14.74 57.66
CA ALA A 104 20.80 15.09 58.50
C ALA A 104 21.25 13.93 59.41
N ARG A 105 20.32 13.13 59.93
CA ARG A 105 20.64 11.94 60.74
C ARG A 105 21.33 10.85 59.92
N ALA A 106 20.87 10.60 58.70
CA ALA A 106 21.46 9.65 57.76
C ALA A 106 22.92 10.01 57.44
N LEU A 107 23.17 11.26 57.03
CA LEU A 107 24.51 11.75 56.70
C LEU A 107 25.44 11.78 57.93
N SER A 108 24.91 12.16 59.10
CA SER A 108 25.66 12.13 60.35
C SER A 108 26.05 10.70 60.77
N PHE A 109 25.21 9.70 60.49
CA PHE A 109 25.55 8.29 60.72
C PHE A 109 26.74 7.86 59.85
N LEU A 110 26.75 8.15 58.54
CA LEU A 110 27.88 7.85 57.66
C LEU A 110 29.18 8.48 58.16
N GLN A 111 29.16 9.78 58.47
CA GLN A 111 30.33 10.53 58.94
C GLN A 111 30.89 9.97 60.26
N SER A 112 30.02 9.53 61.17
CA SER A 112 30.44 8.96 62.47
C SER A 112 30.82 7.48 62.42
N HIS A 113 30.45 6.75 61.36
CA HIS A 113 30.65 5.31 61.25
C HIS A 113 31.39 4.88 59.97
N ALA A 114 32.21 5.76 59.37
CA ALA A 114 32.97 5.49 58.14
C ALA A 114 33.71 4.13 58.14
N ALA A 115 34.24 3.73 59.30
CA ALA A 115 34.91 2.44 59.49
C ALA A 115 34.01 1.21 59.19
N LEU A 116 32.69 1.28 59.40
CA LEU A 116 31.76 0.20 59.00
C LEU A 116 31.83 -0.09 57.50
N LEU A 117 32.17 0.92 56.69
CA LEU A 117 32.24 0.85 55.23
C LEU A 117 33.67 0.55 54.73
N GLY A 118 34.66 0.45 55.62
CA GLY A 118 36.08 0.41 55.25
C GLY A 118 36.63 1.76 54.78
N LEU A 119 35.89 2.85 54.99
CA LEU A 119 36.22 4.20 54.54
C LEU A 119 36.90 5.01 55.65
N THR A 120 37.79 5.92 55.28
CA THR A 120 38.34 6.92 56.20
C THR A 120 37.45 8.16 56.28
N ALA A 121 37.67 9.01 57.29
CA ALA A 121 37.03 10.32 57.35
C ALA A 121 37.42 11.25 56.18
N ALA A 122 38.54 10.98 55.49
CA ALA A 122 38.94 11.71 54.28
C ALA A 122 38.14 11.24 53.04
N ASP A 123 37.81 9.94 52.95
CA ASP A 123 37.01 9.39 51.85
C ASP A 123 35.54 9.83 51.87
N LEU A 124 35.08 10.36 53.02
CA LEU A 124 33.78 11.01 53.22
C LEU A 124 33.88 12.54 53.36
N ALA A 125 35.07 13.14 53.20
CA ALA A 125 35.25 14.59 53.32
C ALA A 125 34.70 15.35 52.10
N GLU A 126 34.59 14.69 50.94
CA GLU A 126 34.04 15.28 49.72
C GLU A 126 33.13 14.28 49.00
N TYR A 127 31.85 14.63 48.91
CA TYR A 127 30.84 13.94 48.12
C TYR A 127 29.77 14.95 47.69
N GLU A 128 29.01 14.61 46.65
CA GLU A 128 27.74 15.28 46.37
C GLU A 128 26.57 14.36 46.71
N ILE A 129 25.42 14.93 47.04
CA ILE A 129 24.14 14.22 47.03
C ILE A 129 23.59 14.44 45.63
N THR A 130 23.54 13.38 44.82
CA THR A 130 22.99 13.47 43.46
C THR A 130 21.47 13.56 43.53
N ASP A 131 20.85 12.75 44.39
CA ASP A 131 19.40 12.60 44.48
C ASP A 131 18.94 12.43 45.93
N ASP A 132 17.76 12.97 46.24
CA ASP A 132 17.15 13.02 47.57
C ASP A 132 15.64 12.73 47.43
N VAL A 133 15.31 11.46 47.23
CA VAL A 133 14.03 11.02 46.68
C VAL A 133 13.11 10.51 47.78
N GLN A 134 12.03 11.24 48.05
CA GLN A 134 10.92 10.74 48.87
C GLN A 134 10.03 9.83 48.02
N SER A 135 9.80 8.59 48.45
CA SER A 135 8.82 7.71 47.80
C SER A 135 7.39 8.14 48.14
N ASN A 136 6.50 8.07 47.15
CA ASN A 136 5.06 8.31 47.31
C ASN A 136 4.28 7.04 47.69
N ALA A 137 4.85 5.85 47.44
CA ALA A 137 4.20 4.55 47.68
C ALA A 137 4.57 3.93 49.05
N ALA A 138 5.68 4.35 49.63
CA ALA A 138 6.13 3.95 50.97
C ALA A 138 6.81 5.17 51.64
N PRO A 139 6.77 5.31 52.97
CA PRO A 139 7.29 6.49 53.67
C PRO A 139 8.83 6.48 53.82
N ILE A 140 9.54 6.13 52.75
CA ILE A 140 11.00 5.99 52.69
C ILE A 140 11.60 7.14 51.87
N ARG A 141 12.66 7.75 52.39
CA ARG A 141 13.53 8.68 51.68
C ARG A 141 14.81 7.95 51.27
N ASN A 142 15.12 7.98 49.98
CA ASN A 142 16.34 7.41 49.42
C ASN A 142 17.34 8.55 49.16
N LEU A 143 18.50 8.50 49.84
CA LEU A 143 19.62 9.39 49.57
C LEU A 143 20.62 8.69 48.64
N TYR A 144 21.01 9.36 47.57
CA TYR A 144 22.04 8.91 46.64
C TYR A 144 23.21 9.90 46.70
N LEU A 145 24.38 9.37 47.06
CA LEU A 145 25.63 10.13 47.18
C LEU A 145 26.61 9.66 46.11
N ARG A 146 27.43 10.56 45.57
CA ARG A 146 28.57 10.24 44.70
C ARG A 146 29.86 10.83 45.27
N GLN A 147 30.89 9.99 45.41
CA GLN A 147 32.18 10.38 45.96
C GLN A 147 32.87 11.42 45.06
N LYS A 148 33.61 12.35 45.67
CA LYS A 148 34.43 13.33 44.96
C LYS A 148 35.86 13.38 45.49
N TYR A 149 36.75 13.94 44.68
CA TYR A 149 38.07 14.36 45.13
C TYR A 149 38.56 15.57 44.33
N GLN A 150 38.78 16.69 45.02
CA GLN A 150 39.16 17.98 44.46
C GLN A 150 38.17 18.47 43.37
N GLY A 151 36.87 18.27 43.62
CA GLY A 151 35.77 18.64 42.73
C GLY A 151 35.43 17.60 41.65
N LEU A 152 36.33 16.67 41.32
CA LEU A 152 36.08 15.62 40.34
C LEU A 152 35.21 14.50 40.95
N PRO A 153 34.10 14.10 40.31
CA PRO A 153 33.31 12.95 40.72
C PRO A 153 33.96 11.62 40.33
N VAL A 154 33.77 10.61 41.18
CA VAL A 154 34.19 9.22 40.91
C VAL A 154 33.12 8.54 40.03
N TYR A 155 33.54 7.98 38.91
CA TYR A 155 32.67 7.20 38.01
C TYR A 155 32.19 5.93 38.72
N ASN A 156 30.87 5.75 38.77
CA ASN A 156 30.14 4.73 39.55
C ASN A 156 30.49 4.62 41.06
N GLY A 157 31.22 5.61 41.62
CA GLY A 157 31.51 5.71 43.05
C GLY A 157 30.31 6.21 43.86
N GLN A 158 29.22 5.44 43.86
CA GLN A 158 27.96 5.78 44.54
C GLN A 158 27.84 5.18 45.95
N LEU A 159 27.03 5.82 46.80
CA LEU A 159 26.57 5.29 48.08
C LEU A 159 25.07 5.59 48.23
N GLN A 160 24.29 4.58 48.58
CA GLN A 160 22.84 4.65 48.70
C GLN A 160 22.41 4.44 50.16
N LEU A 161 21.55 5.30 50.67
CA LEU A 161 21.13 5.31 52.07
C LEU A 161 19.61 5.55 52.22
N PRO A 162 18.77 4.51 52.10
CA PRO A 162 17.35 4.57 52.41
C PRO A 162 17.07 4.69 53.91
N VAL A 163 16.18 5.61 54.26
CA VAL A 163 15.74 5.92 55.64
C VAL A 163 14.23 6.09 55.68
N ASP A 164 13.57 5.48 56.66
CA ASP A 164 12.11 5.62 56.84
C ASP A 164 11.71 6.91 57.57
N ASN A 165 10.40 7.10 57.76
CA ASN A 165 9.83 8.26 58.43
C ASN A 165 10.14 8.31 59.94
N GLU A 166 10.41 7.17 60.60
CA GLU A 166 10.92 7.14 61.98
C GLU A 166 12.44 7.41 62.09
N GLY A 167 13.11 7.69 60.97
CA GLY A 167 14.54 8.00 60.94
C GLY A 167 15.45 6.78 61.07
N ARG A 168 14.94 5.58 60.77
CA ARG A 168 15.71 4.32 60.80
C ARG A 168 16.38 4.08 59.45
N ILE A 169 17.67 3.76 59.47
CA ILE A 169 18.41 3.35 58.28
C ILE A 169 18.06 1.89 57.98
N LEU A 170 17.67 1.61 56.73
CA LEU A 170 17.18 0.27 56.34
C LEU A 170 18.34 -0.64 55.88
N ILE A 171 19.17 -0.12 54.98
CA ILE A 171 20.31 -0.79 54.34
C ILE A 171 21.34 0.29 53.94
N ILE A 172 22.61 -0.07 53.75
CA ILE A 172 23.60 0.78 53.08
C ILE A 172 24.22 0.01 51.92
N ASN A 173 24.16 0.57 50.72
CA ASN A 173 24.91 0.09 49.56
C ASN A 173 26.03 1.09 49.27
N ASN A 174 27.25 0.62 48.99
CA ASN A 174 28.44 1.45 48.94
C ASN A 174 29.43 0.98 47.87
N LEU A 175 29.84 1.89 47.00
CA LEU A 175 30.88 1.74 45.98
C LEU A 175 31.92 2.88 46.06
N PHE A 176 32.00 3.61 47.17
CA PHE A 176 33.06 4.60 47.40
C PHE A 176 34.42 3.88 47.50
N LEU A 177 35.45 4.44 46.85
CA LEU A 177 36.80 3.91 46.91
C LEU A 177 37.47 4.29 48.23
N PRO A 178 37.98 3.34 49.03
CA PRO A 178 38.71 3.64 50.26
C PRO A 178 40.12 4.15 49.95
N ASN A 179 40.58 5.15 50.71
CA ASN A 179 41.84 5.87 50.47
C ASN A 179 41.93 6.50 49.06
N LEU A 180 40.85 7.10 48.58
CA LEU A 180 40.75 7.71 47.23
C LEU A 180 41.89 8.73 46.99
N ALA A 181 42.18 9.58 47.97
CA ALA A 181 43.22 10.60 47.87
C ALA A 181 44.65 10.04 47.68
N GLN A 182 44.88 8.76 48.02
CA GLN A 182 46.14 8.04 47.80
C GLN A 182 46.13 7.23 46.50
N SER A 183 44.96 7.02 45.91
CA SER A 183 44.74 6.23 44.70
C SER A 183 44.82 7.06 43.41
N VAL A 184 44.59 8.37 43.50
CA VAL A 184 44.53 9.27 42.34
C VAL A 184 45.92 9.70 41.89
N ASN A 185 46.34 9.20 40.74
CA ASN A 185 47.69 9.45 40.19
C ASN A 185 47.83 10.80 39.46
N ARG A 186 46.74 11.38 38.95
CA ARG A 186 46.73 12.61 38.13
C ARG A 186 45.40 13.35 38.21
N LEU A 187 45.43 14.68 38.14
CA LEU A 187 44.25 15.58 38.21
C LEU A 187 44.18 16.59 37.04
N GLN A 188 45.00 16.45 36.01
CA GLN A 188 45.03 17.33 34.83
C GLN A 188 45.18 16.47 33.56
N PRO A 189 44.34 16.67 32.52
CA PRO A 189 44.38 15.87 31.30
C PRO A 189 45.60 16.21 30.43
N ILE A 190 46.06 15.22 29.65
CA ILE A 190 47.00 15.39 28.54
C ILE A 190 46.25 15.23 27.21
N VAL A 191 45.33 14.26 27.14
CA VAL A 191 44.44 14.01 26.01
C VAL A 191 43.24 14.97 26.08
N THR A 192 42.88 15.60 24.96
CA THR A 192 41.72 16.49 24.89
C THR A 192 40.40 15.72 24.70
N ALA A 193 39.26 16.35 24.99
CA ALA A 193 37.94 15.74 24.79
C ALA A 193 37.72 15.29 23.32
N GLU A 194 38.22 16.07 22.35
CA GLU A 194 38.15 15.75 20.92
C GLU A 194 39.00 14.50 20.57
N GLN A 195 40.18 14.37 21.17
CA GLN A 195 41.06 13.21 20.99
C GLN A 195 40.47 11.95 21.65
N ALA A 196 39.86 12.10 22.83
CA ALA A 196 39.17 11.02 23.53
C ALA A 196 37.94 10.54 22.73
N LEU A 197 37.17 11.46 22.14
CA LEU A 197 36.05 11.14 21.25
C LEU A 197 36.52 10.41 19.98
N ALA A 198 37.64 10.81 19.39
CA ALA A 198 38.23 10.11 18.26
C ALA A 198 38.68 8.68 18.62
N ALA A 199 39.28 8.47 19.80
CA ALA A 199 39.65 7.15 20.29
C ALA A 199 38.42 6.25 20.56
N ALA A 200 37.36 6.80 21.14
CA ALA A 200 36.09 6.08 21.35
C ALA A 200 35.48 5.63 20.02
N ALA A 201 35.41 6.51 19.01
CA ALA A 201 34.87 6.19 17.70
C ALA A 201 35.71 5.15 16.94
N GLN A 202 37.05 5.23 17.04
CA GLN A 202 37.94 4.21 16.49
C GLN A 202 37.72 2.83 17.12
N HIS A 203 37.38 2.78 18.42
CA HIS A 203 37.10 1.52 19.12
C HIS A 203 35.75 0.87 18.75
N ILE A 204 34.83 1.63 18.15
CA ILE A 204 33.56 1.11 17.60
C ILE A 204 33.55 1.09 16.06
N ASP A 205 34.73 1.11 15.43
CA ASP A 205 34.93 1.07 13.96
C ASP A 205 34.15 2.16 13.17
N ARG A 206 33.84 3.31 13.80
CA ARG A 206 33.09 4.42 13.17
C ARG A 206 34.01 5.53 12.66
N THR A 207 33.76 5.98 11.44
CA THR A 207 34.39 7.18 10.86
C THR A 207 33.91 8.44 11.57
N VAL A 208 34.83 9.26 12.06
CA VAL A 208 34.51 10.57 12.65
C VAL A 208 34.52 11.64 11.56
N GLY A 209 33.41 12.36 11.41
CA GLY A 209 33.37 13.60 10.62
C GLY A 209 34.04 14.77 11.35
N PRO A 210 33.81 16.02 10.92
CA PRO A 210 34.31 17.20 11.63
C PRO A 210 33.74 17.26 13.05
N ILE A 211 34.60 17.09 14.07
CA ILE A 211 34.24 17.41 15.45
C ILE A 211 34.22 18.93 15.60
N THR A 212 33.10 19.51 16.00
CA THR A 212 33.00 20.95 16.29
C THR A 212 32.65 21.19 17.75
N GLN A 213 33.55 21.84 18.48
CA GLN A 213 33.30 22.20 19.87
C GLN A 213 32.33 23.38 19.95
N THR A 214 31.18 23.18 20.59
CA THR A 214 30.13 24.19 20.76
C THR A 214 30.17 24.88 22.13
N ARG A 215 30.71 24.22 23.16
CA ARG A 215 30.98 24.81 24.49
C ARG A 215 32.25 24.19 25.10
N ARG A 216 33.01 24.97 25.86
CA ARG A 216 34.02 24.47 26.80
C ARG A 216 33.97 25.32 28.06
N ASP A 217 33.65 24.68 29.17
CA ASP A 217 33.58 25.30 30.48
C ASP A 217 34.95 25.18 31.17
N GLY A 218 35.32 26.20 31.94
CA GLY A 218 36.58 26.26 32.71
C GLY A 218 36.44 25.67 34.12
N ASP A 219 35.53 24.72 34.30
CA ASP A 219 35.24 24.07 35.56
C ASP A 219 36.24 22.94 35.88
N VAL A 220 36.19 22.41 37.09
CA VAL A 220 37.05 21.28 37.52
C VAL A 220 36.84 20.01 36.68
N GLN A 221 35.67 19.86 36.04
CA GLN A 221 35.40 18.76 35.11
C GLN A 221 35.80 19.07 33.65
N HIS A 222 36.28 20.27 33.35
CA HIS A 222 36.63 20.73 31.99
C HIS A 222 35.52 20.41 30.95
N THR A 223 34.26 20.64 31.33
CA THR A 223 33.07 20.20 30.60
C THR A 223 33.08 20.75 29.17
N THR A 224 33.17 19.84 28.18
CA THR A 224 33.35 20.19 26.77
C THR A 224 32.22 19.59 25.93
N VAL A 225 31.41 20.43 25.29
CA VAL A 225 30.33 20.00 24.39
C VAL A 225 30.80 20.03 22.94
N MET A 226 30.57 18.94 22.23
CA MET A 226 31.01 18.70 20.87
C MET A 226 29.85 18.20 20.00
N ASN A 227 29.70 18.76 18.80
CA ASN A 227 28.89 18.15 17.75
C ASN A 227 29.79 17.25 16.88
N ALA A 228 29.25 16.10 16.48
CA ALA A 228 29.90 15.14 15.59
C ALA A 228 28.82 14.45 14.76
N ASP A 229 28.34 15.15 13.72
CA ASP A 229 27.03 14.90 13.09
C ASP A 229 26.90 13.55 12.36
N HIS A 230 28.02 12.89 12.07
CA HIS A 230 28.08 11.53 11.51
C HIS A 230 28.29 10.42 12.55
N LEU A 231 28.55 10.78 13.81
CA LEU A 231 28.87 9.85 14.91
C LEU A 231 27.75 9.78 15.95
N SER A 232 27.14 10.92 16.32
CA SER A 232 26.11 10.95 17.36
C SER A 232 24.81 11.67 16.97
N LYS A 233 23.68 11.10 17.42
CA LYS A 233 22.33 11.65 17.30
C LYS A 233 22.15 12.99 18.04
N ARG A 234 22.98 13.28 19.05
CA ARG A 234 22.89 14.45 19.93
C ARG A 234 24.29 15.05 20.18
N PRO A 235 24.41 16.33 20.61
CA PRO A 235 25.67 16.89 21.10
C PRO A 235 26.24 16.06 22.24
N ILE A 236 27.55 15.80 22.19
CA ILE A 236 28.28 14.97 23.13
C ILE A 236 28.89 15.88 24.20
N GLU A 237 28.51 15.70 25.46
CA GLU A 237 29.06 16.45 26.59
C GLU A 237 30.12 15.61 27.32
N ALA A 238 31.39 15.91 27.09
CA ALA A 238 32.52 15.23 27.71
C ALA A 238 32.96 15.92 29.01
N LYS A 239 33.12 15.12 30.06
CA LYS A 239 33.49 15.57 31.41
C LYS A 239 34.63 14.74 31.96
N LEU A 240 35.54 15.38 32.70
CA LEU A 240 36.52 14.67 33.50
C LEU A 240 35.85 14.03 34.72
N MET A 241 36.25 12.78 34.98
CA MET A 241 35.88 11.98 36.14
C MET A 241 37.09 11.18 36.63
N LEU A 242 36.99 10.62 37.82
CA LEU A 242 37.97 9.65 38.34
C LEU A 242 37.39 8.24 38.20
N LEU A 243 38.04 7.36 37.45
CA LEU A 243 37.65 5.97 37.30
C LEU A 243 38.52 5.07 38.19
N PRO A 244 37.93 4.32 39.15
CA PRO A 244 38.63 3.24 39.82
C PRO A 244 38.99 2.14 38.82
N ILE A 245 40.29 1.90 38.65
CA ILE A 245 40.86 0.84 37.81
C ILE A 245 41.24 -0.37 38.66
N GLY A 246 41.71 -0.13 39.89
CA GLY A 246 42.13 -1.18 40.79
C GLY A 246 42.29 -0.71 42.23
N ALA A 247 42.72 -1.63 43.07
CA ALA A 247 42.73 -1.47 44.52
C ALA A 247 43.85 -0.52 45.02
N GLY A 248 43.60 0.78 44.93
CA GLY A 248 44.62 1.82 45.13
C GLY A 248 45.09 2.50 43.83
N ASP A 249 44.34 2.35 42.73
CA ASP A 249 44.60 3.05 41.47
C ASP A 249 43.30 3.61 40.88
N ALA A 250 43.22 4.94 40.83
CA ALA A 250 42.15 5.70 40.21
C ALA A 250 42.76 6.61 39.12
N ARG A 251 42.23 6.51 37.90
CA ARG A 251 42.68 7.25 36.72
C ARG A 251 41.76 8.40 36.40
N LEU A 252 42.34 9.49 35.91
CA LEU A 252 41.59 10.58 35.31
C LEU A 252 41.09 10.11 33.93
N VAL A 253 39.78 10.19 33.71
CA VAL A 253 39.15 9.80 32.44
C VAL A 253 38.25 10.90 31.91
N TRP A 254 38.09 10.96 30.59
CA TRP A 254 36.93 11.58 29.96
C TRP A 254 35.77 10.58 29.98
N ASN A 255 34.62 11.00 30.49
CA ASN A 255 33.35 10.31 30.34
C ASN A 255 32.41 11.09 29.41
N PHE A 256 31.73 10.38 28.51
CA PHE A 256 30.69 10.89 27.61
C PHE A 256 29.88 9.74 27.02
N GLN A 257 28.69 10.05 26.50
CA GLN A 257 27.82 9.09 25.82
C GLN A 257 27.79 9.36 24.31
N ILE A 258 27.93 8.31 23.50
CA ILE A 258 27.68 8.35 22.05
C ILE A 258 26.33 7.68 21.79
N TRP A 259 25.38 8.47 21.29
CA TRP A 259 24.11 7.98 20.76
C TRP A 259 24.30 7.65 19.26
N GLU A 260 24.62 6.41 18.88
CA GLU A 260 25.17 6.11 17.53
C GLU A 260 24.24 6.52 16.37
N ARG A 261 24.81 6.90 15.22
CA ARG A 261 24.10 7.11 13.93
C ARG A 261 24.50 6.03 12.91
N GLY A 262 23.66 5.81 11.89
CA GLY A 262 23.91 4.89 10.77
C GLY A 262 23.83 3.41 11.18
N GLY A 263 22.61 2.87 11.22
CA GLY A 263 22.30 1.49 11.66
C GLY A 263 22.49 1.24 13.17
N GLY A 264 23.34 2.01 13.85
CA GLY A 264 23.52 1.91 15.30
C GLY A 264 22.25 2.33 16.07
N ARG A 265 21.56 1.36 16.69
CA ARG A 265 20.53 1.62 17.72
C ARG A 265 21.14 1.85 19.13
N ASP A 266 22.47 1.76 19.28
CA ASP A 266 23.19 1.79 20.55
C ASP A 266 23.33 3.19 21.22
N ILE A 267 23.45 3.18 22.55
CA ILE A 267 23.81 4.31 23.41
C ILE A 267 24.98 3.86 24.29
N GLY A 268 26.20 4.09 23.84
CA GLY A 268 27.42 3.71 24.56
C GLY A 268 27.89 4.81 25.50
N ASP A 269 28.02 4.51 26.79
CA ASP A 269 28.71 5.32 27.80
C ASP A 269 30.18 4.92 27.88
N PHE A 270 31.08 5.84 27.56
CA PHE A 270 32.51 5.58 27.45
C PHE A 270 33.29 6.14 28.64
N THR A 271 34.39 5.47 29.00
CA THR A 271 35.45 6.08 29.80
C THR A 271 36.79 5.95 29.08
N ILE A 272 37.44 7.09 28.80
CA ILE A 272 38.68 7.18 28.03
C ILE A 272 39.78 7.77 28.91
N ASP A 273 40.93 7.11 28.99
CA ASP A 273 42.08 7.56 29.78
C ASP A 273 42.56 8.95 29.34
N ALA A 274 42.56 9.91 30.27
CA ALA A 274 42.90 11.30 29.97
C ALA A 274 44.42 11.55 29.87
N GLU A 275 45.27 10.53 30.07
CA GLU A 275 46.72 10.57 29.85
C GLU A 275 47.14 9.80 28.58
N THR A 276 46.54 8.66 28.29
CA THR A 276 46.95 7.76 27.18
C THR A 276 45.99 7.69 26.01
N GLY A 277 44.71 8.05 26.18
CA GLY A 277 43.65 7.88 25.18
C GLY A 277 43.13 6.44 25.07
N GLN A 278 43.56 5.54 25.94
CA GLN A 278 43.05 4.17 26.02
C GLN A 278 41.57 4.16 26.43
N VAL A 279 40.74 3.38 25.73
CA VAL A 279 39.39 3.04 26.21
C VAL A 279 39.52 2.15 27.44
N TRP A 280 38.93 2.57 28.57
CA TRP A 280 38.81 1.76 29.77
C TRP A 280 37.48 1.01 29.80
N THR A 281 36.37 1.68 29.47
CA THR A 281 35.05 1.06 29.37
C THR A 281 34.23 1.59 28.20
N LYS A 282 33.36 0.74 27.64
CA LYS A 282 32.12 1.10 26.94
C LYS A 282 31.01 0.31 27.63
N PHE A 283 29.98 0.97 28.14
CA PHE A 283 28.77 0.29 28.60
C PHE A 283 27.57 0.74 27.77
N SER A 284 26.89 -0.19 27.11
CA SER A 284 25.60 0.13 26.49
C SER A 284 24.52 0.26 27.55
N TRP A 285 23.67 1.27 27.40
CA TRP A 285 22.48 1.51 28.23
C TRP A 285 21.23 0.78 27.71
N ILE A 286 21.42 -0.28 26.90
CA ILE A 286 20.37 -1.11 26.32
C ILE A 286 20.69 -2.58 26.64
N ALA A 287 19.67 -3.38 26.96
CA ALA A 287 19.82 -4.85 27.02
C ALA A 287 20.03 -5.43 25.60
N GLU A 288 20.47 -6.68 25.49
CA GLU A 288 20.79 -7.30 24.19
C GLU A 288 20.34 -8.76 24.16
N ASP A 289 19.29 -9.05 23.38
CA ASP A 289 19.07 -10.39 22.82
C ASP A 289 19.93 -10.58 21.57
N GLN A 290 20.25 -11.84 21.24
CA GLN A 290 21.15 -12.20 20.15
C GLN A 290 20.68 -13.48 19.43
N TYR A 291 20.70 -13.49 18.10
CA TYR A 291 20.27 -14.63 17.28
C TYR A 291 21.30 -14.91 16.19
N LYS A 292 21.79 -16.16 16.06
CA LYS A 292 22.66 -16.54 14.93
C LYS A 292 21.84 -17.13 13.79
N VAL A 293 21.63 -16.35 12.74
CA VAL A 293 20.58 -16.56 11.73
C VAL A 293 21.03 -16.12 10.34
N PHE A 294 20.28 -16.51 9.31
CA PHE A 294 20.37 -15.88 8.00
C PHE A 294 19.59 -14.57 8.07
N GLU A 295 20.31 -13.46 8.19
CA GLU A 295 19.69 -12.14 8.40
C GLU A 295 18.87 -11.68 7.19
N VAL A 296 17.77 -10.98 7.42
CA VAL A 296 17.05 -10.24 6.37
C VAL A 296 18.02 -9.20 5.76
N PRO A 297 18.19 -9.09 4.43
CA PRO A 297 17.43 -9.74 3.36
C PRO A 297 18.21 -10.86 2.62
N ARG A 298 18.86 -11.78 3.34
CA ARG A 298 19.44 -13.01 2.75
C ARG A 298 18.33 -14.03 2.55
N GLU A 299 18.19 -14.54 1.33
CA GLU A 299 17.19 -15.56 0.99
C GLU A 299 17.47 -16.91 1.66
N SER A 300 18.72 -17.38 1.64
CA SER A 300 19.06 -18.76 2.00
C SER A 300 20.58 -18.98 2.06
N PRO A 301 21.11 -20.12 2.52
CA PRO A 301 22.57 -20.31 2.69
C PRO A 301 23.41 -20.09 1.42
N ASN A 302 22.91 -20.47 0.23
CA ASN A 302 23.62 -20.24 -1.04
C ASN A 302 23.70 -18.74 -1.44
N HIS A 303 22.96 -17.85 -0.75
CA HIS A 303 23.02 -16.39 -0.90
C HIS A 303 23.96 -15.70 0.10
N THR A 304 24.81 -16.45 0.82
CA THR A 304 25.68 -15.92 1.89
C THR A 304 27.17 -16.09 1.55
N THR A 305 28.04 -15.53 2.40
CA THR A 305 29.49 -15.76 2.34
C THR A 305 30.03 -15.90 3.76
N PRO A 306 30.69 -17.02 4.12
CA PRO A 306 31.05 -18.15 3.26
C PRO A 306 29.85 -18.98 2.79
N LEU A 307 29.98 -19.59 1.61
CA LEU A 307 28.96 -20.46 1.02
C LEU A 307 28.85 -21.82 1.77
N PRO A 308 27.69 -22.50 1.71
CA PRO A 308 27.49 -23.82 2.30
C PRO A 308 28.51 -24.84 1.75
N PRO A 309 28.97 -25.81 2.56
CA PRO A 309 28.42 -26.18 3.87
C PRO A 309 28.97 -25.36 5.07
N ALA A 310 29.75 -24.29 4.84
CA ALA A 310 30.15 -23.41 5.92
C ALA A 310 28.95 -22.64 6.52
N ASP A 311 29.02 -22.32 7.80
CA ASP A 311 27.98 -21.57 8.52
C ASP A 311 28.06 -20.07 8.18
N GLY A 312 27.35 -19.68 7.11
CA GLY A 312 27.26 -18.29 6.62
C GLY A 312 26.31 -17.37 7.41
N ARG A 313 25.74 -17.83 8.54
CA ARG A 313 24.86 -17.03 9.40
C ARG A 313 25.61 -15.93 10.14
N THR A 314 25.01 -14.76 10.23
CA THR A 314 25.49 -13.64 11.05
C THR A 314 24.78 -13.61 12.42
N THR A 315 25.30 -12.82 13.36
CA THR A 315 24.67 -12.66 14.70
C THR A 315 23.95 -11.33 14.76
N GLN A 316 22.62 -11.39 14.78
CA GLN A 316 21.73 -10.24 14.93
C GLN A 316 21.56 -9.91 16.41
N VAL A 317 21.48 -8.62 16.76
CA VAL A 317 21.51 -8.13 18.16
C VAL A 317 20.50 -6.99 18.34
N ASN A 318 19.50 -7.15 19.21
CA ASN A 318 18.30 -6.30 19.24
C ASN A 318 17.64 -6.11 17.85
N PRO A 319 17.29 -7.19 17.13
CA PRO A 319 16.56 -7.09 15.87
C PRO A 319 15.13 -6.54 16.07
N ALA A 320 14.51 -6.79 17.24
CA ALA A 320 13.13 -6.42 17.53
C ALA A 320 12.82 -4.93 17.33
N SER A 321 11.69 -4.66 16.69
CA SER A 321 11.16 -3.31 16.48
C SER A 321 10.47 -2.80 17.73
N VAL A 322 10.96 -1.67 18.26
CA VAL A 322 10.36 -0.97 19.42
C VAL A 322 8.96 -0.41 19.15
N LEU A 323 8.48 -0.46 17.90
CA LEU A 323 7.12 -0.04 17.51
C LEU A 323 6.12 -1.22 17.48
N ALA A 324 6.56 -2.37 16.96
CA ALA A 324 5.71 -3.55 16.72
C ALA A 324 5.82 -4.62 17.82
N SER A 325 7.01 -4.72 18.41
CA SER A 325 7.38 -5.65 19.48
C SER A 325 8.04 -4.87 20.62
N ALA A 326 7.29 -3.92 21.18
CA ALA A 326 7.78 -2.90 22.13
C ALA A 326 8.42 -3.46 23.42
N PHE A 327 8.20 -4.74 23.73
CA PHE A 327 8.74 -5.45 24.89
C PHE A 327 9.79 -6.54 24.51
N GLY A 328 10.11 -6.66 23.21
CA GLY A 328 10.94 -7.73 22.66
C GLY A 328 10.13 -8.97 22.27
N TRP A 329 10.77 -9.88 21.51
CA TRP A 329 10.11 -11.07 20.94
C TRP A 329 9.84 -12.20 21.94
N HIS A 330 10.23 -12.05 23.20
CA HIS A 330 10.11 -13.06 24.27
C HIS A 330 9.20 -12.61 25.45
N ASP A 331 8.48 -11.49 25.29
CA ASP A 331 7.38 -11.04 26.15
C ASP A 331 6.04 -11.53 25.55
N THR A 332 5.04 -11.79 26.40
CA THR A 332 3.67 -12.21 26.05
C THR A 332 2.57 -11.39 26.74
N ASN A 333 2.91 -10.48 27.65
CA ASN A 333 1.94 -9.83 28.56
C ASN A 333 2.07 -8.29 28.66
N GLY A 334 3.10 -7.70 28.05
CA GLY A 334 3.34 -6.26 28.00
C GLY A 334 3.98 -5.69 29.28
N VAL A 335 4.90 -6.42 29.91
CA VAL A 335 5.55 -6.01 31.18
C VAL A 335 7.08 -6.21 31.12
N ALA A 336 7.72 -5.35 30.32
CA ALA A 336 9.15 -5.01 30.31
C ALA A 336 10.11 -6.05 30.92
N GLY A 337 10.22 -7.20 30.27
CA GLY A 337 11.14 -8.29 30.59
C GLY A 337 10.61 -9.58 29.98
N ALA A 338 11.49 -10.44 29.46
CA ALA A 338 11.04 -11.69 28.86
C ALA A 338 10.50 -12.67 29.92
N GLU A 339 9.30 -13.23 29.70
CA GLU A 339 8.78 -14.35 30.50
C GLU A 339 9.56 -15.64 30.26
N SER A 340 10.09 -15.78 29.04
CA SER A 340 10.63 -17.01 28.49
C SER A 340 12.02 -16.79 27.91
N THR A 341 12.95 -17.70 28.18
CA THR A 341 14.20 -17.80 27.42
C THR A 341 14.11 -18.79 26.25
N LEU A 342 13.00 -19.52 26.13
CA LEU A 342 12.64 -20.32 24.95
C LEU A 342 12.13 -19.41 23.82
N THR A 343 12.24 -19.86 22.56
CA THR A 343 11.72 -19.21 21.33
C THR A 343 10.19 -19.06 21.28
N ILE A 344 9.64 -18.29 22.20
CA ILE A 344 8.23 -18.10 22.49
C ILE A 344 8.01 -16.67 22.96
N GLY A 345 7.09 -15.94 22.32
CA GLY A 345 6.62 -14.65 22.79
C GLY A 345 5.41 -14.16 22.02
N ASN A 346 5.26 -12.84 21.92
CA ASN A 346 4.01 -12.22 21.49
C ASN A 346 3.62 -12.60 20.07
N ASN A 347 4.58 -12.68 19.16
CA ASN A 347 4.33 -12.73 17.71
C ASN A 347 4.35 -14.17 17.17
N ALA A 348 5.21 -15.02 17.75
CA ALA A 348 5.36 -16.42 17.36
C ALA A 348 5.81 -17.32 18.52
N GLN A 349 5.57 -18.62 18.35
CA GLN A 349 6.15 -19.71 19.13
C GLN A 349 6.78 -20.69 18.14
N ALA A 350 8.10 -20.84 18.16
CA ALA A 350 8.81 -21.75 17.28
C ALA A 350 9.25 -23.02 18.00
N TYR A 351 9.11 -24.17 17.33
CA TYR A 351 9.43 -25.51 17.84
C TYR A 351 9.60 -26.50 16.67
N THR A 352 9.91 -27.77 16.95
CA THR A 352 9.71 -28.87 15.99
C THR A 352 8.46 -29.68 16.34
N ASP A 353 7.76 -30.19 15.33
CA ASP A 353 6.71 -31.21 15.46
C ASP A 353 7.07 -32.38 14.54
N THR A 354 7.92 -33.29 15.03
CA THR A 354 8.50 -34.35 14.20
C THR A 354 7.75 -35.68 14.26
N ASP A 355 6.60 -35.73 14.94
CA ASP A 355 5.60 -36.81 14.87
C ASP A 355 4.22 -36.37 14.33
N ALA A 356 4.09 -35.13 13.87
CA ALA A 356 2.94 -34.54 13.18
C ALA A 356 1.65 -34.58 14.03
N ASN A 357 1.69 -33.90 15.18
CA ASN A 357 0.63 -33.93 16.20
C ASN A 357 -0.04 -32.56 16.50
N ASP A 358 0.31 -31.51 15.77
CA ASP A 358 -0.09 -30.11 15.96
C ASP A 358 0.48 -29.47 17.25
N ALA A 359 1.59 -29.98 17.81
CA ALA A 359 2.16 -29.48 19.07
C ALA A 359 3.69 -29.68 19.24
N PRO A 360 4.34 -28.94 20.16
CA PRO A 360 5.79 -29.00 20.34
C PRO A 360 6.32 -30.36 20.82
N ASP A 361 7.29 -30.91 20.06
CA ASP A 361 8.19 -31.98 20.52
C ASP A 361 8.77 -31.64 21.93
N PRO A 362 8.99 -32.64 22.81
CA PRO A 362 9.53 -32.41 24.16
C PRO A 362 10.88 -31.67 24.20
N GLY A 363 10.82 -30.35 24.41
CA GLY A 363 11.99 -29.46 24.49
C GLY A 363 12.48 -28.90 23.14
N SER A 364 11.64 -28.87 22.11
CA SER A 364 12.03 -28.43 20.76
C SER A 364 11.95 -26.91 20.52
N SER A 365 11.28 -26.12 21.36
CA SER A 365 11.57 -24.68 21.49
C SER A 365 12.88 -24.52 22.26
N PRO A 366 14.03 -24.19 21.62
CA PRO A 366 15.31 -24.19 22.29
C PRO A 366 15.45 -23.03 23.29
N ASP A 367 16.12 -23.30 24.40
CA ASP A 367 16.45 -22.31 25.42
C ASP A 367 17.65 -21.45 24.98
N CYS A 368 17.41 -20.17 24.71
CA CYS A 368 18.45 -19.17 24.43
C CYS A 368 19.17 -18.69 25.70
N THR A 369 18.76 -19.17 26.89
CA THR A 369 19.24 -18.77 28.22
C THR A 369 19.03 -17.28 28.52
N ALA A 370 19.45 -16.80 29.69
CA ALA A 370 19.57 -15.36 29.94
C ALA A 370 21.00 -14.91 29.55
N PRO A 371 21.17 -13.86 28.71
CA PRO A 371 20.21 -12.81 28.35
C PRO A 371 19.63 -12.95 26.92
N LEU A 372 18.99 -14.06 26.57
CA LEU A 372 18.44 -14.36 25.24
C LEU A 372 19.53 -14.48 24.15
N ASN A 373 20.47 -15.40 24.34
CA ASN A 373 21.55 -15.67 23.40
C ASN A 373 21.28 -16.93 22.56
N CYS A 374 20.45 -16.80 21.52
CA CYS A 374 20.06 -17.85 20.57
C CYS A 374 21.19 -18.19 19.55
N THR A 375 22.39 -18.51 20.03
CA THR A 375 23.57 -18.84 19.20
C THR A 375 23.79 -20.35 19.06
N PHE A 376 22.87 -21.04 18.39
CA PHE A 376 22.96 -22.50 18.21
C PHE A 376 23.90 -22.92 17.07
N ALA A 377 24.55 -24.07 17.21
CA ALA A 377 25.48 -24.62 16.22
C ALA A 377 24.75 -25.13 14.96
N LEU A 378 25.40 -24.98 13.80
CA LEU A 378 24.94 -25.46 12.50
C LEU A 378 26.11 -26.14 11.77
N ASP A 379 25.87 -27.33 11.23
CA ASP A 379 26.79 -28.05 10.34
C ASP A 379 26.00 -28.62 9.16
N LEU A 380 26.04 -27.90 8.03
CA LEU A 380 25.34 -28.27 6.79
C LEU A 380 25.99 -29.47 6.05
N THR A 381 26.96 -30.16 6.66
CA THR A 381 27.41 -31.50 6.23
C THR A 381 26.63 -32.64 6.88
N GLN A 382 25.83 -32.36 7.91
CA GLN A 382 25.02 -33.34 8.65
C GLN A 382 23.54 -33.29 8.19
N ALA A 383 22.76 -34.29 8.62
CA ALA A 383 21.31 -34.33 8.37
C ALA A 383 20.54 -33.30 9.22
N PRO A 384 19.38 -32.78 8.76
CA PRO A 384 18.59 -31.76 9.45
C PRO A 384 18.36 -31.99 10.95
N SER A 385 18.05 -33.22 11.33
CA SER A 385 17.84 -33.63 12.74
C SER A 385 18.99 -33.29 13.70
N SER A 386 20.20 -33.05 13.21
CA SER A 386 21.37 -32.70 14.02
C SER A 386 21.47 -31.22 14.45
N TYR A 387 20.74 -30.31 13.79
CA TYR A 387 20.83 -28.86 14.01
C TYR A 387 19.48 -28.16 14.23
N ARG A 388 18.46 -28.92 14.67
CA ARG A 388 17.11 -28.41 15.01
C ARG A 388 17.06 -27.10 15.81
N PRO A 389 17.87 -26.88 16.87
CA PRO A 389 17.87 -25.59 17.58
C PRO A 389 18.26 -24.39 16.71
N ALA A 390 19.12 -24.58 15.71
CA ALA A 390 19.48 -23.52 14.76
C ALA A 390 18.36 -23.26 13.74
N ALA A 391 17.67 -24.31 13.27
CA ALA A 391 16.50 -24.21 12.40
C ALA A 391 15.36 -23.43 13.09
N VAL A 392 14.95 -23.90 14.27
CA VAL A 392 13.89 -23.26 15.08
C VAL A 392 14.21 -21.79 15.41
N ALA A 393 15.47 -21.46 15.71
CA ALA A 393 15.88 -20.08 15.96
C ALA A 393 15.87 -19.19 14.70
N ASN A 394 16.14 -19.75 13.52
CA ASN A 394 16.04 -19.03 12.24
C ASN A 394 14.57 -18.78 11.88
N LEU A 395 13.72 -19.81 12.03
CA LEU A 395 12.27 -19.71 11.84
C LEU A 395 11.62 -18.69 12.79
N PHE A 396 12.02 -18.69 14.06
CA PHE A 396 11.58 -17.70 15.06
C PHE A 396 11.99 -16.28 14.66
N TYR A 397 13.26 -16.07 14.31
CA TYR A 397 13.76 -14.77 13.85
C TYR A 397 12.97 -14.28 12.64
N MET A 398 12.77 -15.11 11.62
CA MET A 398 12.05 -14.70 10.41
C MET A 398 10.59 -14.34 10.69
N ASN A 399 9.85 -15.14 11.45
CA ASN A 399 8.45 -14.83 11.81
C ASN A 399 8.33 -13.48 12.54
N ASN A 400 9.22 -13.21 13.49
CA ASN A 400 9.22 -11.93 14.21
C ASN A 400 9.69 -10.75 13.33
N MET A 401 10.68 -10.93 12.44
CA MET A 401 11.11 -9.89 11.50
C MET A 401 9.98 -9.50 10.53
N MET A 402 9.25 -10.48 10.00
CA MET A 402 8.14 -10.22 9.05
C MET A 402 6.95 -9.57 9.74
N HIS A 403 6.64 -9.97 10.98
CA HIS A 403 5.72 -9.23 11.84
C HIS A 403 6.16 -7.76 11.97
N ASP A 404 7.39 -7.54 12.44
CA ASP A 404 7.87 -6.21 12.82
C ASP A 404 8.02 -5.24 11.66
N ILE A 405 8.34 -5.75 10.46
CA ILE A 405 8.38 -4.98 9.22
C ILE A 405 6.96 -4.71 8.67
N ALA A 406 6.04 -5.68 8.66
CA ALA A 406 4.69 -5.50 8.10
C ALA A 406 3.78 -4.61 8.97
N TYR A 407 4.01 -4.58 10.29
CA TYR A 407 3.25 -3.82 11.28
C TYR A 407 3.09 -2.31 10.95
N PRO A 408 4.16 -1.51 10.71
CA PRO A 408 4.03 -0.08 10.41
C PRO A 408 3.26 0.23 9.12
N PHE A 409 3.29 -0.67 8.12
CA PHE A 409 2.50 -0.53 6.88
C PHE A 409 1.00 -0.83 7.09
N GLY A 410 0.64 -1.40 8.25
CA GLY A 410 -0.73 -1.64 8.67
C GLY A 410 -1.12 -3.11 8.85
N PHE A 411 -0.19 -4.08 8.80
CA PHE A 411 -0.48 -5.41 9.35
C PHE A 411 -0.21 -5.43 10.86
N ASN A 412 -1.02 -4.64 11.56
CA ASN A 412 -1.03 -4.48 13.01
C ASN A 412 -2.31 -5.11 13.60
N GLU A 413 -2.59 -4.87 14.87
CA GLU A 413 -3.65 -5.56 15.62
C GLU A 413 -5.03 -5.29 15.03
N ALA A 414 -5.35 -4.03 14.72
CA ALA A 414 -6.58 -3.67 14.01
C ALA A 414 -6.61 -4.15 12.54
N GLY A 415 -5.46 -4.55 11.99
CA GLY A 415 -5.32 -5.22 10.70
C GLY A 415 -5.35 -6.75 10.77
N GLY A 416 -5.52 -7.34 11.96
CA GLY A 416 -5.55 -8.79 12.17
C GLY A 416 -4.19 -9.46 12.04
N ASN A 417 -3.15 -8.89 12.66
CA ASN A 417 -1.84 -9.53 12.79
C ASN A 417 -1.87 -10.73 13.76
N PHE A 418 -0.71 -11.36 13.96
CA PHE A 418 -0.55 -12.55 14.79
C PHE A 418 0.11 -12.16 16.12
N GLN A 419 -0.68 -11.93 17.17
CA GLN A 419 -0.17 -11.53 18.49
C GLN A 419 -0.90 -12.19 19.68
N VAL A 420 -0.17 -12.57 20.73
CA VAL A 420 -0.77 -13.06 21.99
C VAL A 420 -1.53 -11.93 22.69
N ASN A 421 -0.89 -10.77 22.76
CA ASN A 421 -1.38 -9.57 23.42
C ASN A 421 -1.33 -8.38 22.46
N ASN A 422 -2.49 -7.78 22.25
CA ASN A 422 -2.69 -6.67 21.31
C ASN A 422 -2.60 -5.31 22.01
N TYR A 423 -2.17 -5.27 23.28
CA TYR A 423 -1.94 -4.07 24.12
C TYR A 423 -3.11 -3.08 24.26
N GLY A 424 -4.30 -3.44 23.77
CA GLY A 424 -5.49 -2.57 23.68
C GLY A 424 -5.64 -1.82 22.35
N ASN A 425 -4.78 -2.07 21.36
CA ASN A 425 -4.73 -1.34 20.08
C ASN A 425 -5.80 -1.78 19.06
N GLY A 426 -6.35 -2.99 19.17
CA GLY A 426 -7.41 -3.51 18.30
C GLY A 426 -7.34 -5.04 18.10
N GLY A 427 -8.11 -5.54 17.15
CA GLY A 427 -8.14 -6.95 16.76
C GLY A 427 -8.57 -7.92 17.87
N LEU A 428 -8.31 -9.20 17.64
CA LEU A 428 -8.46 -10.29 18.59
C LEU A 428 -7.12 -11.00 18.76
N GLY A 429 -6.49 -10.85 19.93
CA GLY A 429 -5.22 -11.52 20.23
C GLY A 429 -5.39 -12.97 20.70
N ASN A 430 -4.29 -13.56 21.17
CA ASN A 430 -4.06 -14.99 21.42
C ASN A 430 -3.79 -15.80 20.13
N ASP A 431 -3.32 -15.14 19.07
CA ASP A 431 -3.18 -15.72 17.74
C ASP A 431 -1.74 -15.66 17.16
N SER A 432 -0.74 -15.69 18.03
CA SER A 432 0.67 -15.82 17.62
C SER A 432 0.94 -17.08 16.81
N VAL A 433 1.84 -17.01 15.83
CA VAL A 433 2.11 -18.11 14.90
C VAL A 433 2.63 -19.35 15.64
N LYS A 434 2.07 -20.53 15.37
CA LYS A 434 2.73 -21.83 15.61
C LYS A 434 3.72 -22.02 14.47
N ALA A 435 5.02 -21.98 14.75
CA ALA A 435 6.05 -22.08 13.72
C ALA A 435 6.80 -23.41 13.89
N GLU A 436 6.46 -24.37 13.03
CA GLU A 436 6.73 -25.79 13.20
C GLU A 436 7.83 -26.23 12.23
N ALA A 437 9.06 -26.28 12.75
CA ALA A 437 10.30 -26.55 12.03
C ALA A 437 10.57 -28.07 11.88
N GLN A 438 11.12 -28.47 10.74
CA GLN A 438 11.32 -29.89 10.35
C GLN A 438 10.07 -30.76 10.60
N ASP A 439 8.89 -30.24 10.28
CA ASP A 439 7.59 -30.88 10.52
C ASP A 439 7.50 -32.28 9.86
N GLY A 440 6.89 -33.23 10.56
CA GLY A 440 6.79 -34.64 10.17
C GLY A 440 5.68 -35.00 9.18
N GLU A 441 4.73 -34.10 8.88
CA GLU A 441 3.60 -34.38 7.98
C GLU A 441 4.04 -34.48 6.51
N GLY A 442 5.06 -33.73 6.12
CA GLY A 442 5.47 -33.56 4.72
C GLY A 442 6.98 -33.53 4.47
N THR A 443 7.33 -33.56 3.19
CA THR A 443 8.68 -33.25 2.69
C THR A 443 8.58 -32.47 1.37
N ASN A 444 9.66 -31.76 1.01
CA ASN A 444 9.81 -31.07 -0.28
C ASN A 444 8.74 -30.00 -0.57
N ASN A 445 8.22 -29.36 0.49
CA ASN A 445 7.22 -28.30 0.41
C ASN A 445 7.30 -27.42 1.68
N ALA A 446 6.34 -26.52 1.89
CA ALA A 446 5.92 -25.99 3.19
C ALA A 446 4.41 -25.70 3.13
N ASN A 447 3.77 -25.24 4.22
CA ASN A 447 2.44 -24.63 4.14
C ASN A 447 2.15 -23.67 5.33
N PHE A 448 1.10 -22.84 5.18
CA PHE A 448 0.60 -21.99 6.26
C PHE A 448 -0.93 -22.02 6.37
N GLY A 449 -1.45 -22.58 7.46
CA GLY A 449 -2.86 -22.58 7.81
C GLY A 449 -3.28 -21.27 8.50
N THR A 450 -4.01 -20.40 7.80
CA THR A 450 -4.52 -19.13 8.34
C THR A 450 -5.99 -19.24 8.79
N PRO A 451 -6.31 -19.35 10.09
CA PRO A 451 -7.65 -19.15 10.62
C PRO A 451 -7.95 -17.65 10.87
N PRO A 452 -9.22 -17.29 11.15
CA PRO A 452 -9.60 -15.91 11.49
C PRO A 452 -8.86 -15.31 12.69
N ASP A 453 -8.96 -13.99 12.80
CA ASP A 453 -8.49 -13.15 13.92
C ASP A 453 -8.79 -13.78 15.30
N GLY A 454 -7.81 -13.83 16.20
CA GLY A 454 -7.95 -14.44 17.52
C GLY A 454 -7.88 -15.96 17.55
N SER A 455 -7.47 -16.60 16.45
CA SER A 455 -7.07 -18.01 16.39
C SER A 455 -5.67 -18.14 15.83
N ARG A 456 -4.78 -18.88 16.51
CA ARG A 456 -3.37 -19.06 16.11
C ARG A 456 -3.27 -19.73 14.73
N PRO A 457 -2.52 -19.17 13.76
CA PRO A 457 -2.17 -19.88 12.55
C PRO A 457 -1.04 -20.90 12.79
N THR A 458 -0.90 -21.84 11.85
CA THR A 458 0.20 -22.79 11.80
C THR A 458 1.05 -22.56 10.55
N MET A 459 2.36 -22.44 10.70
CA MET A 459 3.35 -22.50 9.63
C MET A 459 4.13 -23.81 9.76
N GLN A 460 4.01 -24.72 8.79
CA GLN A 460 4.70 -26.01 8.78
C GLN A 460 5.84 -25.99 7.75
N MET A 461 7.07 -26.12 8.23
CA MET A 461 8.29 -26.08 7.41
C MET A 461 8.88 -27.48 7.29
N PHE A 462 8.97 -28.01 6.06
CA PHE A 462 9.41 -29.38 5.83
C PHE A 462 10.87 -29.50 5.39
N VAL A 463 11.42 -30.71 5.59
CA VAL A 463 12.73 -31.12 5.04
C VAL A 463 12.62 -31.43 3.54
N TRP A 464 13.65 -31.06 2.77
CA TRP A 464 13.75 -31.28 1.32
C TRP A 464 14.77 -32.38 1.01
N THR A 465 14.28 -33.56 0.62
CA THR A 465 15.02 -34.83 0.46
C THR A 465 16.01 -34.90 -0.71
N SER A 466 16.60 -33.78 -1.11
CA SER A 466 17.62 -33.68 -2.15
C SER A 466 18.45 -32.40 -1.92
N PRO A 467 19.80 -32.45 -1.90
CA PRO A 467 20.66 -33.57 -2.23
C PRO A 467 20.81 -34.48 -0.99
N THR A 468 21.95 -35.15 -0.82
CA THR A 468 22.30 -35.78 0.47
C THR A 468 23.56 -35.10 1.02
N PRO A 469 23.56 -34.59 2.28
CA PRO A 469 22.42 -34.51 3.19
C PRO A 469 21.30 -33.62 2.65
N ASP A 470 20.08 -33.92 3.11
CA ASP A 470 18.85 -33.21 2.77
C ASP A 470 18.95 -31.71 3.11
N ARG A 471 18.17 -30.87 2.42
CA ARG A 471 18.05 -29.44 2.75
C ARG A 471 16.97 -29.21 3.79
N ASP A 472 17.19 -28.19 4.61
CA ASP A 472 16.25 -27.80 5.66
C ASP A 472 15.47 -26.56 5.21
N GLY A 473 14.14 -26.64 5.16
CA GLY A 473 13.28 -25.53 4.74
C GLY A 473 13.40 -24.32 5.67
N ASP A 474 13.70 -24.57 6.94
CA ASP A 474 13.88 -23.58 8.01
C ASP A 474 15.08 -22.62 7.83
N PHE A 475 15.91 -22.84 6.80
CA PHE A 475 16.96 -21.90 6.39
C PHE A 475 16.70 -21.23 5.04
N ASP A 476 15.62 -21.57 4.33
CA ASP A 476 15.18 -20.85 3.14
C ASP A 476 14.18 -19.76 3.56
N ASN A 477 14.72 -18.61 3.96
CA ASN A 477 13.96 -17.42 4.33
C ASN A 477 13.00 -16.98 3.20
N GLY A 478 13.29 -17.33 1.94
CA GLY A 478 12.38 -17.14 0.81
C GLY A 478 11.12 -18.00 0.94
N ILE A 479 11.24 -19.27 1.32
CA ILE A 479 10.08 -20.14 1.60
C ILE A 479 9.35 -19.67 2.86
N ILE A 480 10.06 -19.36 3.96
CA ILE A 480 9.43 -18.86 5.20
C ILE A 480 8.62 -17.57 4.95
N ALA A 481 9.11 -16.68 4.06
CA ALA A 481 8.40 -15.47 3.66
C ALA A 481 7.25 -15.70 2.68
N HIS A 482 7.29 -16.78 1.88
CA HIS A 482 6.14 -17.25 1.12
C HIS A 482 5.02 -17.75 2.05
N GLU A 483 5.36 -18.55 3.06
CA GLU A 483 4.37 -19.08 4.00
C GLU A 483 3.68 -17.98 4.83
N TYR A 484 4.45 -17.03 5.36
CA TYR A 484 3.88 -15.83 6.02
C TYR A 484 3.04 -14.97 5.04
N GLY A 485 3.30 -15.12 3.74
CA GLY A 485 2.46 -14.69 2.62
C GLY A 485 1.01 -15.10 2.69
N HIS A 486 0.74 -16.37 2.90
CA HIS A 486 -0.64 -16.86 3.08
C HIS A 486 -1.24 -16.34 4.39
N GLY A 487 -0.42 -16.11 5.42
CA GLY A 487 -0.82 -15.51 6.68
C GLY A 487 -1.47 -14.13 6.51
N ILE A 488 -0.67 -13.13 6.12
CA ILE A 488 -1.16 -11.75 5.98
C ILE A 488 -2.25 -11.67 4.90
N SER A 489 -2.07 -12.33 3.74
CA SER A 489 -3.00 -12.15 2.62
C SER A 489 -4.41 -12.67 2.90
N ASN A 490 -4.56 -13.82 3.58
CA ASN A 490 -5.86 -14.32 4.02
C ASN A 490 -6.47 -13.51 5.18
N ARG A 491 -5.66 -12.87 6.04
CA ARG A 491 -6.18 -11.95 7.08
C ARG A 491 -6.65 -10.61 6.51
N LEU A 492 -6.04 -10.12 5.42
CA LEU A 492 -6.38 -8.80 4.85
C LEU A 492 -7.51 -8.84 3.81
N VAL A 493 -7.52 -9.81 2.89
CA VAL A 493 -8.52 -9.87 1.80
C VAL A 493 -9.87 -10.32 2.36
N GLY A 494 -10.88 -9.45 2.33
CA GLY A 494 -12.18 -9.69 2.99
C GLY A 494 -12.21 -9.42 4.49
N GLY A 495 -11.07 -9.06 5.09
CA GLY A 495 -10.91 -8.63 6.47
C GLY A 495 -10.70 -9.74 7.51
N PRO A 496 -10.13 -9.44 8.70
CA PRO A 496 -9.53 -10.44 9.60
C PRO A 496 -10.45 -11.58 10.07
N SER A 497 -11.75 -11.34 10.13
CA SER A 497 -12.76 -12.32 10.52
C SER A 497 -13.13 -13.34 9.43
N ASN A 498 -12.67 -13.17 8.18
CA ASN A 498 -13.10 -13.98 7.04
C ASN A 498 -11.94 -14.37 6.09
N VAL A 499 -11.22 -15.42 6.48
CA VAL A 499 -10.07 -15.96 5.74
C VAL A 499 -10.42 -16.79 4.50
N SER A 500 -11.69 -17.04 4.21
CA SER A 500 -12.12 -17.90 3.08
C SER A 500 -12.17 -17.17 1.73
N CYS A 501 -11.32 -16.15 1.53
CA CYS A 501 -11.43 -15.18 0.45
C CYS A 501 -10.39 -15.32 -0.68
N LEU A 502 -9.46 -16.29 -0.62
CA LEU A 502 -8.49 -16.57 -1.69
C LEU A 502 -8.62 -18.00 -2.24
N GLY A 503 -9.84 -18.53 -2.31
CA GLY A 503 -10.14 -19.89 -2.78
C GLY A 503 -10.58 -20.00 -4.26
N ASN A 504 -10.64 -18.90 -5.00
CA ASN A 504 -11.16 -18.83 -6.37
C ASN A 504 -10.11 -19.16 -7.45
N SER A 505 -10.52 -19.57 -8.66
CA SER A 505 -9.57 -20.08 -9.66
C SER A 505 -8.59 -19.04 -10.22
N GLN A 506 -8.91 -17.75 -10.10
CA GLN A 506 -8.04 -16.61 -10.46
C GLN A 506 -7.43 -15.92 -9.22
N GLN A 507 -7.37 -16.61 -8.07
CA GLN A 507 -6.81 -16.06 -6.83
C GLN A 507 -5.30 -15.81 -6.93
N ALA A 508 -4.83 -14.77 -6.24
CA ALA A 508 -3.46 -14.28 -6.33
C ALA A 508 -2.58 -14.57 -5.10
N GLY A 509 -3.10 -15.26 -4.07
CA GLY A 509 -2.44 -15.56 -2.79
C GLY A 509 -1.02 -16.13 -2.96
N GLU A 510 -0.87 -17.16 -3.79
CA GLU A 510 0.43 -17.72 -4.20
C GLU A 510 1.41 -16.66 -4.73
N GLY A 511 0.92 -15.73 -5.55
CA GLY A 511 1.72 -14.67 -6.15
C GLY A 511 2.02 -13.52 -5.19
N LEU A 512 1.14 -13.27 -4.24
CA LEU A 512 1.34 -12.32 -3.14
C LEU A 512 2.41 -12.84 -2.17
N SER A 513 2.34 -14.14 -1.87
CA SER A 513 3.33 -14.88 -1.10
C SER A 513 4.71 -14.89 -1.77
N ASP A 514 4.78 -15.21 -3.07
CA ASP A 514 6.01 -15.06 -3.85
C ASP A 514 6.50 -13.61 -3.86
N TRP A 515 5.60 -12.61 -3.94
CA TRP A 515 6.02 -11.21 -3.93
C TRP A 515 6.63 -10.77 -2.59
N TRP A 516 6.10 -11.20 -1.44
CA TRP A 516 6.78 -10.91 -0.17
C TRP A 516 8.05 -11.74 0.03
N SER A 517 8.11 -12.97 -0.48
CA SER A 517 9.39 -13.70 -0.56
C SER A 517 10.44 -12.86 -1.31
N LEU A 518 10.09 -12.32 -2.48
CA LEU A 518 10.96 -11.40 -3.23
C LEU A 518 11.29 -10.11 -2.45
N TYR A 519 10.32 -9.48 -1.79
CA TYR A 519 10.52 -8.25 -1.01
C TYR A 519 11.48 -8.46 0.18
N TYR A 520 11.18 -9.42 1.05
CA TYR A 520 11.95 -9.67 2.29
C TYR A 520 13.37 -10.16 2.02
N THR A 521 13.64 -10.67 0.81
CA THR A 521 14.95 -11.21 0.44
C THR A 521 15.64 -10.42 -0.67
N GLN A 522 15.16 -9.21 -1.00
CA GLN A 522 15.81 -8.34 -1.97
C GLN A 522 17.09 -7.71 -1.34
N PRO A 523 18.29 -7.94 -1.92
CA PRO A 523 19.52 -7.42 -1.33
C PRO A 523 19.79 -5.96 -1.70
N ASP A 524 19.35 -5.51 -2.88
CA ASP A 524 19.75 -4.23 -3.49
C ASP A 524 18.83 -3.77 -4.63
N ALA A 525 19.15 -2.59 -5.17
CA ALA A 525 18.52 -1.95 -6.32
C ALA A 525 19.04 -2.46 -7.70
N THR A 526 19.68 -3.63 -7.77
CA THR A 526 20.18 -4.20 -9.05
C THR A 526 19.66 -5.60 -9.36
N SER A 527 19.19 -6.32 -8.34
CA SER A 527 18.73 -7.72 -8.44
C SER A 527 17.32 -7.86 -9.03
N ARG A 528 17.13 -7.44 -10.29
CA ARG A 528 15.81 -7.49 -10.99
C ARG A 528 15.33 -8.91 -11.30
N MET A 529 16.22 -9.78 -11.74
CA MET A 529 15.91 -11.18 -12.07
C MET A 529 16.08 -12.06 -10.84
N ARG A 530 15.00 -12.74 -10.41
CA ARG A 530 14.95 -13.56 -9.18
C ARG A 530 14.07 -14.80 -9.32
N SER A 531 14.22 -15.74 -8.40
CA SER A 531 13.46 -17.00 -8.34
C SER A 531 13.21 -17.40 -6.88
N ILE A 532 12.55 -18.53 -6.64
CA ILE A 532 12.08 -18.97 -5.31
C ILE A 532 12.60 -20.39 -5.01
N GLY A 533 13.11 -20.65 -3.81
CA GLY A 533 13.49 -21.98 -3.35
C GLY A 533 14.75 -22.56 -4.01
N THR A 534 15.69 -21.72 -4.45
CA THR A 534 16.90 -22.19 -5.15
C THR A 534 17.79 -23.05 -4.24
N TYR A 535 17.88 -22.73 -2.95
CA TYR A 535 18.63 -23.51 -1.98
C TYR A 535 17.97 -24.86 -1.72
N ALA A 536 16.65 -24.87 -1.50
CA ALA A 536 15.85 -26.08 -1.27
C ALA A 536 15.97 -27.12 -2.42
N LEU A 537 16.09 -26.65 -3.67
CA LEU A 537 16.35 -27.51 -4.83
C LEU A 537 17.85 -27.73 -5.14
N ASN A 538 18.77 -27.22 -4.33
CA ASN A 538 20.22 -27.26 -4.52
C ASN A 538 20.66 -26.73 -5.90
N GLN A 539 20.04 -25.64 -6.34
CA GLN A 539 20.43 -24.88 -7.52
C GLN A 539 21.44 -23.79 -7.16
N ALA A 540 22.07 -23.19 -8.18
CA ALA A 540 22.71 -21.90 -8.04
C ALA A 540 21.65 -20.82 -7.77
N THR A 541 22.07 -19.68 -7.22
CA THR A 541 21.20 -18.51 -7.01
C THR A 541 20.61 -17.94 -8.31
N THR A 542 21.20 -18.29 -9.46
CA THR A 542 20.70 -17.99 -10.81
C THR A 542 19.95 -19.17 -11.45
N GLY A 543 19.37 -20.07 -10.65
CA GLY A 543 18.54 -21.17 -11.11
C GLY A 543 17.05 -20.83 -11.02
N VAL A 544 16.20 -21.45 -11.83
CA VAL A 544 14.76 -21.13 -11.96
C VAL A 544 13.95 -21.40 -10.68
N GLY A 545 14.49 -22.19 -9.74
CA GLY A 545 13.81 -22.50 -8.49
C GLY A 545 12.59 -23.42 -8.70
N ILE A 546 11.52 -23.18 -7.93
CA ILE A 546 10.28 -24.00 -7.90
C ILE A 546 9.18 -23.53 -8.87
N ARG A 547 9.34 -22.38 -9.53
CA ARG A 547 8.34 -21.77 -10.43
C ARG A 547 8.68 -22.06 -11.90
N THR A 548 7.79 -21.71 -12.85
CA THR A 548 8.00 -22.13 -14.25
C THR A 548 8.99 -21.25 -15.03
N ASP A 549 9.28 -20.04 -14.54
CA ASP A 549 10.32 -19.14 -15.05
C ASP A 549 10.77 -18.16 -13.92
N TYR A 550 11.78 -17.32 -14.19
CA TYR A 550 12.25 -16.28 -13.26
C TYR A 550 11.28 -15.08 -13.19
N TYR A 551 11.22 -14.39 -12.06
CA TYR A 551 10.61 -13.06 -11.96
C TYR A 551 11.57 -11.98 -12.46
N ASP A 552 11.07 -11.03 -13.23
CA ASP A 552 11.86 -10.01 -13.94
C ASP A 552 11.23 -8.61 -13.82
N GLY A 553 12.09 -7.62 -13.57
CA GLY A 553 11.75 -6.23 -13.28
C GLY A 553 12.01 -5.23 -14.40
N ASP A 554 12.36 -5.68 -15.62
CA ASP A 554 12.44 -4.83 -16.83
C ASP A 554 11.97 -5.63 -18.07
N PRO A 555 10.65 -5.76 -18.30
CA PRO A 555 10.09 -6.53 -19.42
C PRO A 555 10.08 -5.76 -20.75
N ALA A 556 10.54 -4.50 -20.78
CA ALA A 556 10.13 -3.55 -21.82
C ALA A 556 11.25 -2.69 -22.41
N VAL A 557 12.41 -2.54 -21.75
CA VAL A 557 13.46 -1.61 -22.21
C VAL A 557 14.60 -2.28 -22.98
N ASN A 558 14.90 -3.58 -22.77
CA ASN A 558 16.22 -4.13 -23.16
C ASN A 558 16.28 -5.42 -24.01
N ALA A 559 15.17 -6.13 -24.30
CA ALA A 559 15.10 -7.27 -25.23
C ALA A 559 16.22 -8.34 -25.05
N GLN A 560 16.54 -8.71 -23.82
CA GLN A 560 17.54 -9.73 -23.49
C GLN A 560 17.04 -11.16 -23.77
N PRO A 561 17.94 -12.12 -24.12
CA PRO A 561 17.56 -13.49 -24.48
C PRO A 561 17.08 -14.36 -23.30
N GLN A 562 16.74 -13.75 -22.17
CA GLN A 562 16.44 -14.36 -20.86
C GLN A 562 15.26 -13.66 -20.15
N GLU A 563 14.50 -12.79 -20.83
CA GLU A 563 13.37 -12.05 -20.28
C GLU A 563 12.13 -12.93 -20.07
N ASN A 564 11.41 -12.69 -18.98
CA ASN A 564 10.10 -13.30 -18.74
C ASN A 564 9.02 -12.58 -19.56
N LEU A 565 8.53 -13.26 -20.60
CA LEU A 565 7.52 -12.75 -21.55
C LEU A 565 6.06 -13.03 -21.15
N TRP A 566 5.77 -13.24 -19.86
CA TRP A 566 4.38 -13.42 -19.41
C TRP A 566 3.58 -12.12 -19.45
N THR A 567 2.29 -12.29 -19.70
CA THR A 567 1.25 -11.25 -19.62
C THR A 567 0.04 -11.82 -18.87
N TYR A 568 -0.95 -10.99 -18.53
CA TYR A 568 -2.16 -11.43 -17.82
C TYR A 568 -2.88 -12.63 -18.49
N ALA A 569 -2.93 -12.66 -19.83
CA ALA A 569 -3.52 -13.75 -20.60
C ALA A 569 -2.80 -15.09 -20.42
N ASN A 570 -1.54 -15.12 -19.93
CA ASN A 570 -0.83 -16.35 -19.60
C ASN A 570 -1.33 -17.06 -18.34
N VAL A 571 -2.33 -16.50 -17.63
CA VAL A 571 -3.20 -17.27 -16.72
C VAL A 571 -3.93 -18.39 -17.48
N SER A 572 -4.19 -18.22 -18.78
CA SER A 572 -4.79 -19.26 -19.62
C SER A 572 -3.86 -20.45 -19.83
N GLY A 573 -4.27 -21.61 -19.29
CA GLY A 573 -3.49 -22.86 -19.33
C GLY A 573 -2.51 -23.04 -18.16
N SER A 574 -2.42 -22.07 -17.25
CA SER A 574 -1.64 -22.18 -16.02
C SER A 574 -2.28 -23.11 -14.99
N ALA A 575 -1.47 -23.76 -14.17
CA ALA A 575 -1.93 -24.61 -13.09
C ALA A 575 -2.45 -23.79 -11.90
N VAL A 576 -3.67 -24.10 -11.42
CA VAL A 576 -4.24 -23.46 -10.21
C VAL A 576 -3.74 -24.21 -8.96
N PRO A 577 -3.29 -23.51 -7.89
CA PRO A 577 -3.15 -22.06 -7.78
C PRO A 577 -1.77 -21.53 -8.22
N HIS A 578 -0.68 -22.27 -7.97
CA HIS A 578 0.71 -21.76 -8.09
C HIS A 578 1.07 -21.13 -9.45
N GLY A 579 0.66 -21.78 -10.54
CA GLY A 579 0.91 -21.32 -11.92
C GLY A 579 0.07 -20.11 -12.32
N VAL A 580 -1.03 -19.83 -11.61
CA VAL A 580 -1.76 -18.55 -11.70
C VAL A 580 -1.03 -17.51 -10.84
N GLY A 581 -0.66 -17.87 -9.61
CA GLY A 581 0.12 -17.05 -8.68
C GLY A 581 1.35 -16.39 -9.29
N GLU A 582 2.20 -17.17 -9.97
CA GLU A 582 3.41 -16.65 -10.62
C GLU A 582 3.11 -15.56 -11.68
N LYS A 583 1.89 -15.52 -12.25
CA LYS A 583 1.48 -14.44 -13.17
C LYS A 583 1.13 -13.15 -12.41
N TRP A 584 0.64 -13.25 -11.18
CA TRP A 584 0.45 -12.08 -10.31
C TRP A 584 1.78 -11.57 -9.75
N ALA A 585 2.63 -12.47 -9.26
CA ALA A 585 3.95 -12.13 -8.72
C ALA A 585 4.77 -11.33 -9.76
N GLN A 586 4.82 -11.80 -11.01
CA GLN A 586 5.50 -11.09 -12.09
C GLN A 586 4.92 -9.69 -12.34
N ALA A 587 3.60 -9.55 -12.41
CA ALA A 587 2.94 -8.26 -12.62
C ALA A 587 3.27 -7.23 -11.51
N PHE A 588 3.24 -7.66 -10.25
CA PHE A 588 3.46 -6.76 -9.11
C PHE A 588 4.96 -6.55 -8.81
N TRP A 589 5.84 -7.47 -9.23
CA TRP A 589 7.29 -7.26 -9.24
C TRP A 589 7.69 -6.15 -10.24
N GLN A 590 7.09 -6.11 -11.43
CA GLN A 590 7.27 -5.01 -12.39
C GLN A 590 6.80 -3.66 -11.82
N VAL A 591 5.64 -3.62 -11.17
CA VAL A 591 5.16 -2.43 -10.43
C VAL A 591 6.16 -1.99 -9.35
N SER A 592 6.76 -2.94 -8.63
CA SER A 592 7.74 -2.66 -7.58
C SER A 592 9.02 -2.03 -8.15
N TRP A 593 9.51 -2.54 -9.28
CA TRP A 593 10.67 -1.95 -9.95
C TRP A 593 10.37 -0.58 -10.56
N ALA A 594 9.20 -0.35 -11.15
CA ALA A 594 8.78 0.97 -11.61
C ALA A 594 8.72 2.01 -10.47
N LEU A 595 8.38 1.59 -9.24
CA LEU A 595 8.44 2.43 -8.04
C LEU A 595 9.89 2.65 -7.55
N ILE A 596 10.73 1.61 -7.57
CA ILE A 596 12.16 1.72 -7.22
C ILE A 596 12.90 2.66 -8.19
N ASP A 597 12.58 2.61 -9.48
CA ASP A 597 13.19 3.49 -10.49
C ASP A 597 12.73 4.95 -10.36
N LYS A 598 11.48 5.20 -9.91
CA LYS A 598 10.96 6.55 -9.65
C LYS A 598 11.50 7.18 -8.36
N HIS A 599 11.67 6.41 -7.28
CA HIS A 599 11.96 6.94 -5.93
C HIS A 599 13.31 6.54 -5.32
N GLY A 600 13.98 5.56 -5.92
CA GLY A 600 15.11 4.83 -5.33
C GLY A 600 14.67 3.67 -4.43
N TYR A 601 15.64 2.89 -3.98
CA TYR A 601 15.50 1.79 -3.02
C TYR A 601 15.87 2.23 -1.60
N ASP A 602 15.23 1.65 -0.57
CA ASP A 602 15.77 1.65 0.80
C ASP A 602 16.22 0.23 1.19
N ALA A 603 17.36 0.14 1.86
CA ALA A 603 17.85 -1.13 2.41
C ALA A 603 17.30 -1.40 3.82
N ASP A 604 16.74 -0.40 4.49
CA ASP A 604 16.17 -0.49 5.83
C ASP A 604 14.65 -0.75 5.71
N LEU A 605 14.23 -2.02 5.70
CA LEU A 605 12.86 -2.41 5.34
C LEU A 605 11.79 -1.95 6.36
N ASP A 606 12.17 -1.62 7.60
CA ASP A 606 11.26 -1.06 8.62
C ASP A 606 11.11 0.48 8.54
N ASN A 607 11.85 1.16 7.66
CA ASN A 607 11.90 2.62 7.50
C ASN A 607 10.67 3.21 6.76
N TYR A 608 9.46 2.79 7.12
CA TYR A 608 8.21 3.42 6.66
C TYR A 608 7.98 4.74 7.40
N THR A 609 8.12 5.87 6.71
CA THR A 609 7.86 7.19 7.31
C THR A 609 6.41 7.63 7.19
N GLY A 610 5.63 7.03 6.27
CA GLY A 610 4.28 7.47 5.93
C GLY A 610 4.29 8.84 5.24
N THR A 611 5.30 9.12 4.41
CA THR A 611 5.47 10.42 3.74
C THR A 611 5.98 10.26 2.31
N VAL A 612 5.84 11.31 1.49
CA VAL A 612 6.38 11.32 0.12
C VAL A 612 7.91 11.19 0.01
N ALA A 613 8.65 11.10 1.12
CA ALA A 613 10.07 10.75 1.14
C ALA A 613 10.35 9.23 1.02
N ASP A 614 9.34 8.38 1.27
CA ASP A 614 9.46 6.92 1.25
C ASP A 614 9.96 6.38 -0.10
N LYS A 615 10.72 5.30 -0.06
CA LYS A 615 11.35 4.66 -1.24
C LYS A 615 10.43 3.71 -1.99
N GLY A 616 10.83 3.31 -3.19
CA GLY A 616 9.98 2.55 -4.11
C GLY A 616 9.55 1.19 -3.58
N ASN A 617 10.46 0.45 -2.95
CA ASN A 617 10.15 -0.80 -2.25
C ASN A 617 9.26 -0.56 -1.02
N ILE A 618 9.56 0.46 -0.20
CA ILE A 618 8.74 0.86 0.96
C ILE A 618 7.30 1.20 0.52
N ARG A 619 7.14 1.97 -0.57
CA ARG A 619 5.84 2.26 -1.21
C ARG A 619 5.16 1.00 -1.74
N ALA A 620 5.88 0.09 -2.37
CA ALA A 620 5.33 -1.17 -2.87
C ALA A 620 4.77 -2.04 -1.73
N MET A 621 5.46 -2.12 -0.58
CA MET A 621 4.94 -2.83 0.61
C MET A 621 3.67 -2.16 1.17
N TYR A 622 3.65 -0.83 1.28
CA TYR A 622 2.44 -0.08 1.63
C TYR A 622 1.27 -0.40 0.68
N TYR A 623 1.51 -0.34 -0.64
CA TYR A 623 0.49 -0.63 -1.65
C TYR A 623 0.03 -2.08 -1.65
N SER A 624 0.91 -3.04 -1.31
CA SER A 624 0.53 -4.44 -1.10
C SER A 624 -0.47 -4.58 0.04
N ILE A 625 -0.09 -4.17 1.26
CA ILE A 625 -0.92 -4.33 2.46
C ILE A 625 -2.24 -3.53 2.36
N GLN A 626 -2.20 -2.29 1.89
CA GLN A 626 -3.41 -1.48 1.76
C GLN A 626 -4.25 -1.90 0.54
N GLY A 627 -3.63 -2.40 -0.53
CA GLY A 627 -4.33 -2.92 -1.70
C GLY A 627 -5.15 -4.18 -1.38
N LEU A 628 -4.61 -5.07 -0.55
CA LEU A 628 -5.33 -6.25 -0.06
C LEU A 628 -6.52 -5.87 0.83
N LYS A 629 -6.37 -4.86 1.70
CA LYS A 629 -7.50 -4.31 2.49
C LYS A 629 -8.60 -3.67 1.64
N ASN A 630 -8.23 -3.10 0.50
CA ASN A 630 -9.17 -2.52 -0.48
C ASN A 630 -9.77 -3.57 -1.43
N SER A 631 -9.34 -4.84 -1.37
CA SER A 631 -9.78 -5.89 -2.28
C SER A 631 -11.07 -6.57 -1.81
N ILE A 632 -11.92 -6.96 -2.78
CA ILE A 632 -13.11 -7.78 -2.52
C ILE A 632 -12.73 -9.21 -2.11
N CYS A 633 -13.60 -9.89 -1.36
CA CYS A 633 -13.47 -11.32 -1.10
C CYS A 633 -13.66 -12.14 -2.40
N SER A 634 -12.85 -13.19 -2.60
CA SER A 634 -12.72 -13.93 -3.86
C SER A 634 -12.37 -13.04 -5.06
N PRO A 635 -11.27 -12.27 -5.01
CA PRO A 635 -10.93 -11.29 -6.04
C PRO A 635 -10.36 -11.92 -7.32
N ALA A 636 -10.62 -11.30 -8.45
CA ALA A 636 -9.82 -11.42 -9.66
C ALA A 636 -8.57 -10.50 -9.59
N PHE A 637 -7.60 -10.70 -10.48
CA PHE A 637 -6.39 -9.85 -10.53
C PHE A 637 -6.72 -8.35 -10.74
N THR A 638 -7.78 -8.06 -11.51
CA THR A 638 -8.30 -6.70 -11.72
C THR A 638 -8.69 -6.02 -10.41
N ASP A 639 -9.22 -6.79 -9.45
CA ASP A 639 -9.83 -6.25 -8.24
C ASP A 639 -8.73 -5.89 -7.22
N ILE A 640 -7.67 -6.72 -7.16
CA ILE A 640 -6.48 -6.43 -6.34
C ILE A 640 -5.67 -5.27 -6.94
N ARG A 641 -5.53 -5.23 -8.27
CA ARG A 641 -4.95 -4.06 -8.99
C ARG A 641 -5.69 -2.78 -8.63
N ASP A 642 -7.02 -2.80 -8.67
CA ASP A 642 -7.81 -1.59 -8.39
C ASP A 642 -7.78 -1.23 -6.89
N GLY A 643 -7.65 -2.21 -5.99
CA GLY A 643 -7.34 -1.96 -4.58
C GLY A 643 -5.97 -1.31 -4.35
N ILE A 644 -4.93 -1.76 -5.06
CA ILE A 644 -3.57 -1.18 -5.08
C ILE A 644 -3.61 0.27 -5.61
N ILE A 645 -4.35 0.50 -6.71
CA ILE A 645 -4.57 1.85 -7.27
C ILE A 645 -5.34 2.74 -6.28
N ALA A 646 -6.33 2.21 -5.55
CA ALA A 646 -7.01 2.97 -4.49
C ALA A 646 -6.05 3.37 -3.36
N ALA A 647 -5.12 2.49 -2.97
CA ALA A 647 -4.08 2.80 -1.99
C ALA A 647 -3.08 3.87 -2.48
N ALA A 648 -2.75 3.89 -3.78
CA ALA A 648 -1.90 4.92 -4.40
C ALA A 648 -2.57 6.31 -4.45
N ASN A 649 -3.89 6.35 -4.63
CA ASN A 649 -4.67 7.58 -4.60
C ASN A 649 -4.92 8.12 -3.18
N ALA A 650 -4.83 7.28 -2.14
CA ALA A 650 -5.01 7.67 -0.75
C ALA A 650 -3.80 8.44 -0.18
N ALA A 651 -4.01 9.13 0.95
CA ALA A 651 -2.90 9.62 1.77
C ALA A 651 -2.07 8.41 2.29
N PRO A 652 -0.73 8.52 2.40
CA PRO A 652 0.07 9.76 2.32
C PRO A 652 0.51 10.18 0.91
N TYR A 653 0.35 9.33 -0.11
CA TYR A 653 0.93 9.56 -1.44
C TYR A 653 0.00 10.34 -2.40
N ASN A 654 -1.30 10.38 -2.13
CA ASN A 654 -2.29 11.27 -2.74
C ASN A 654 -2.27 11.27 -4.28
N GLY A 655 -2.09 10.09 -4.91
CA GLY A 655 -2.07 9.91 -6.35
C GLY A 655 -0.70 9.95 -7.02
N ALA A 656 0.38 10.29 -6.29
CA ALA A 656 1.72 10.51 -6.86
C ALA A 656 2.35 9.27 -7.55
N ASP A 657 1.80 8.07 -7.33
CA ASP A 657 2.23 6.84 -7.98
C ASP A 657 1.15 6.18 -8.86
N THR A 658 -0.09 6.67 -8.85
CA THR A 658 -1.23 6.06 -9.55
C THR A 658 -0.91 5.79 -11.03
N CYS A 659 -0.28 6.75 -11.70
CA CYS A 659 0.09 6.61 -13.10
C CYS A 659 1.39 5.84 -13.35
N THR A 660 2.26 5.67 -12.34
CA THR A 660 3.40 4.72 -12.39
C THR A 660 2.87 3.29 -12.41
N ILE A 661 1.97 3.01 -11.46
CA ILE A 661 1.41 1.68 -11.21
C ILE A 661 0.50 1.25 -12.37
N TRP A 662 -0.34 2.15 -12.90
CA TRP A 662 -1.15 1.87 -14.09
C TRP A 662 -0.30 1.50 -15.32
N ARG A 663 0.88 2.11 -15.51
CA ARG A 663 1.75 1.82 -16.65
C ARG A 663 2.39 0.45 -16.54
N ALA A 664 3.01 0.13 -15.40
CA ALA A 664 3.59 -1.20 -15.18
C ALA A 664 2.54 -2.32 -15.29
N PHE A 665 1.34 -2.13 -14.73
CA PHE A 665 0.25 -3.09 -14.94
C PHE A 665 -0.24 -3.15 -16.40
N ALA A 666 -0.31 -2.02 -17.12
CA ALA A 666 -0.71 -2.02 -18.53
C ALA A 666 0.34 -2.69 -19.44
N GLU A 667 1.63 -2.52 -19.16
CA GLU A 667 2.73 -3.20 -19.86
C GLU A 667 2.63 -4.73 -19.69
N TYR A 668 2.24 -5.21 -18.51
CA TYR A 668 1.91 -6.63 -18.26
C TYR A 668 0.59 -7.12 -18.92
N GLY A 669 -0.21 -6.22 -19.52
CA GLY A 669 -1.54 -6.55 -20.04
C GLY A 669 -2.66 -6.57 -18.99
N LEU A 670 -2.44 -6.01 -17.79
CA LEU A 670 -3.44 -5.81 -16.73
C LEU A 670 -3.93 -4.34 -16.67
N GLY A 671 -3.88 -3.61 -17.79
CA GLY A 671 -4.29 -2.22 -17.93
C GLY A 671 -5.80 -1.96 -17.79
N SER A 672 -6.22 -0.72 -18.00
CA SER A 672 -7.59 -0.24 -17.71
C SER A 672 -8.70 -0.90 -18.53
N ASN A 673 -8.35 -1.55 -19.64
CA ASN A 673 -9.25 -2.35 -20.48
C ASN A 673 -9.03 -3.88 -20.38
N ALA A 674 -8.27 -4.36 -19.40
CA ALA A 674 -8.09 -5.79 -19.17
C ALA A 674 -9.38 -6.44 -18.66
N VAL A 675 -9.71 -7.63 -19.16
CA VAL A 675 -10.97 -8.33 -18.84
C VAL A 675 -10.68 -9.61 -18.09
N SER A 676 -11.08 -9.69 -16.82
CA SER A 676 -10.81 -10.86 -15.98
C SER A 676 -11.64 -12.09 -16.33
N GLY A 677 -12.90 -11.89 -16.75
CA GLY A 677 -13.92 -12.94 -16.80
C GLY A 677 -14.47 -13.33 -15.42
N GLY A 678 -14.12 -12.59 -14.37
CA GLY A 678 -14.54 -12.85 -12.98
C GLY A 678 -13.65 -13.86 -12.23
N ALA A 679 -13.90 -13.97 -10.92
CA ALA A 679 -13.03 -14.64 -9.94
C ALA A 679 -12.61 -16.10 -10.27
N ASN A 680 -13.43 -16.85 -11.01
CA ASN A 680 -13.16 -18.24 -11.39
C ASN A 680 -12.77 -18.43 -12.86
N SER A 681 -12.47 -17.34 -13.58
CA SER A 681 -12.01 -17.40 -14.97
C SER A 681 -10.54 -17.80 -15.05
N THR A 682 -10.27 -18.90 -15.75
CA THR A 682 -8.93 -19.29 -16.19
C THR A 682 -8.64 -18.83 -17.63
N SER A 683 -9.31 -17.78 -18.12
CA SER A 683 -9.13 -17.24 -19.47
C SER A 683 -9.36 -15.72 -19.53
N PRO A 684 -8.60 -14.91 -18.75
CA PRO A 684 -8.64 -13.47 -18.87
C PRO A 684 -8.07 -12.98 -20.22
N THR A 685 -8.40 -11.74 -20.58
CA THR A 685 -7.90 -11.07 -21.80
C THR A 685 -7.04 -9.87 -21.42
N ASN A 686 -5.87 -9.74 -22.06
CA ASN A 686 -4.97 -8.61 -21.89
C ASN A 686 -5.63 -7.27 -22.25
N GLY A 687 -5.35 -6.25 -21.45
CA GLY A 687 -5.59 -4.84 -21.77
C GLY A 687 -4.32 -4.03 -21.55
N PHE A 688 -3.96 -3.20 -22.54
CA PHE A 688 -2.72 -2.40 -22.54
C PHE A 688 -2.99 -0.89 -22.41
N ASN A 689 -4.24 -0.49 -22.16
CA ASN A 689 -4.58 0.92 -21.96
C ASN A 689 -4.24 1.38 -20.53
N ILE A 690 -3.97 2.67 -20.38
CA ILE A 690 -3.94 3.38 -19.09
C ILE A 690 -5.12 4.38 -19.05
N PRO A 691 -5.50 4.92 -17.88
CA PRO A 691 -6.46 6.03 -17.82
C PRO A 691 -5.93 7.26 -18.56
N ASP A 692 -6.80 8.05 -19.19
CA ASP A 692 -6.38 9.18 -20.02
C ASP A 692 -5.57 10.25 -19.26
N SER A 693 -5.85 10.43 -17.97
CA SER A 693 -5.09 11.29 -17.06
C SER A 693 -3.64 10.85 -16.82
N CYS A 694 -3.29 9.61 -17.20
CA CYS A 694 -1.95 9.05 -17.09
C CYS A 694 -1.16 9.07 -18.42
N ASN A 695 -1.78 9.50 -19.52
CA ASN A 695 -1.08 9.71 -20.79
C ASN A 695 -0.04 10.84 -20.66
N PHE A 696 1.12 10.68 -21.32
CA PHE A 696 2.16 11.73 -21.26
C PHE A 696 1.81 12.93 -22.15
N LEU A 697 1.05 12.70 -23.22
CA LEU A 697 0.44 13.74 -24.03
C LEU A 697 -1.06 13.51 -24.11
N GLY A 698 -1.84 14.57 -24.01
CA GLY A 698 -3.28 14.56 -24.29
C GLY A 698 -3.74 15.92 -24.82
N ALA A 699 -4.99 16.02 -25.26
CA ALA A 699 -5.61 17.29 -25.61
C ALA A 699 -7.05 17.35 -25.10
N GLU A 700 -7.50 18.52 -24.68
CA GLU A 700 -8.90 18.74 -24.25
C GLU A 700 -9.90 18.48 -25.39
N THR A 701 -9.48 18.69 -26.63
CA THR A 701 -10.25 18.37 -27.84
C THR A 701 -9.35 17.72 -28.89
N ALA A 702 -9.60 16.44 -29.20
CA ALA A 702 -8.88 15.72 -30.26
C ALA A 702 -9.20 16.21 -31.68
N SER A 703 -10.26 16.99 -31.87
CA SER A 703 -10.58 17.63 -33.15
C SER A 703 -11.12 19.05 -32.98
N GLN A 704 -10.88 19.90 -33.98
CA GLN A 704 -11.37 21.28 -34.01
C GLN A 704 -11.79 21.69 -35.42
N GLN A 705 -12.82 22.54 -35.49
CA GLN A 705 -13.31 23.14 -36.73
C GLN A 705 -13.08 24.66 -36.69
N ILE A 706 -12.54 25.25 -37.77
CA ILE A 706 -12.35 26.71 -37.91
C ILE A 706 -12.83 27.26 -39.26
N CYS A 707 -13.01 28.57 -39.32
CA CYS A 707 -13.08 29.31 -40.57
C CYS A 707 -11.68 29.81 -40.96
N ALA A 708 -11.33 29.76 -42.24
CA ALA A 708 -10.08 30.30 -42.78
C ALA A 708 -9.91 31.78 -42.40
N GLY A 709 -8.77 32.12 -41.81
CA GLY A 709 -8.49 33.44 -41.23
C GLY A 709 -8.75 33.53 -39.72
N THR A 710 -9.25 32.46 -39.09
CA THR A 710 -9.25 32.27 -37.63
C THR A 710 -8.12 31.31 -37.26
N ASP A 711 -7.37 31.60 -36.19
CA ASP A 711 -6.36 30.67 -35.69
C ASP A 711 -7.02 29.44 -35.04
N ALA A 712 -6.48 28.25 -35.29
CA ALA A 712 -6.86 27.03 -34.56
C ALA A 712 -5.99 26.84 -33.32
N VAL A 713 -6.58 26.38 -32.22
CA VAL A 713 -6.00 26.39 -30.87
C VAL A 713 -6.34 25.08 -30.16
N PHE A 714 -5.33 24.26 -29.91
CA PHE A 714 -5.43 22.99 -29.18
C PHE A 714 -4.70 23.10 -27.83
N PRO A 715 -5.40 23.00 -26.69
CA PRO A 715 -4.76 22.84 -25.39
C PRO A 715 -4.12 21.45 -25.29
N ILE A 716 -2.78 21.38 -25.29
CA ILE A 716 -2.03 20.13 -25.14
C ILE A 716 -1.63 19.96 -23.68
N THR A 717 -2.07 18.87 -23.05
CA THR A 717 -1.63 18.47 -21.72
C THR A 717 -0.35 17.65 -21.84
N VAL A 718 0.64 17.96 -21.00
CA VAL A 718 1.85 17.17 -20.77
C VAL A 718 1.73 16.56 -19.38
N GLY A 719 1.72 15.23 -19.30
CA GLY A 719 1.62 14.47 -18.04
C GLY A 719 2.91 14.47 -17.22
N GLU A 720 2.96 13.67 -16.14
CA GLU A 720 4.18 13.49 -15.36
C GLU A 720 5.32 12.86 -16.19
N ALA A 721 6.56 13.31 -15.96
CA ALA A 721 7.74 12.71 -16.55
C ALA A 721 8.34 11.64 -15.64
N TRP A 722 8.72 10.51 -16.24
CA TRP A 722 9.16 9.29 -15.57
C TRP A 722 10.67 9.27 -15.34
N THR A 723 11.42 9.85 -16.28
CA THR A 723 12.87 10.07 -16.21
C THR A 723 13.17 11.56 -16.27
N ALA A 724 14.30 11.97 -15.69
CA ALA A 724 14.83 13.31 -15.91
C ALA A 724 15.31 13.44 -17.38
N PRO A 725 15.08 14.59 -18.06
CA PRO A 725 14.50 15.83 -17.55
C PRO A 725 12.97 15.84 -17.44
N ALA A 726 12.44 16.58 -16.46
CA ALA A 726 11.01 16.80 -16.26
C ALA A 726 10.42 17.85 -17.24
N THR A 727 10.71 17.70 -18.54
CA THR A 727 10.24 18.58 -19.61
C THR A 727 10.03 17.82 -20.92
N ALA A 728 8.94 18.10 -21.62
CA ALA A 728 8.68 17.62 -22.98
C ALA A 728 9.06 18.68 -24.02
N THR A 729 9.95 18.36 -24.95
CA THR A 729 10.12 19.11 -26.20
C THR A 729 8.99 18.71 -27.14
N LEU A 730 8.17 19.67 -27.54
CA LEU A 730 6.98 19.46 -28.37
C LEU A 730 7.23 19.85 -29.83
N SER A 731 6.60 19.15 -30.76
CA SER A 731 6.51 19.53 -32.17
C SER A 731 5.20 19.02 -32.77
N ALA A 732 4.80 19.51 -33.94
CA ALA A 732 3.64 18.97 -34.65
C ALA A 732 3.90 18.86 -36.15
N THR A 733 3.30 17.85 -36.76
CA THR A 733 3.40 17.51 -38.18
C THR A 733 2.01 17.36 -38.80
N GLY A 734 1.90 17.46 -40.13
CA GLY A 734 0.63 17.36 -40.86
C GLY A 734 -0.16 18.68 -41.01
N ASN A 735 0.37 19.80 -40.52
CA ASN A 735 -0.32 21.08 -40.57
C ASN A 735 -0.55 21.58 -42.02
N PRO A 736 -1.70 22.19 -42.33
CA PRO A 736 -2.05 22.58 -43.69
C PRO A 736 -1.26 23.82 -44.14
N ALA A 737 -0.53 23.72 -45.25
CA ALA A 737 0.15 24.89 -45.82
C ALA A 737 -0.87 25.98 -46.25
N PRO A 738 -0.61 27.28 -46.02
CA PRO A 738 0.62 27.87 -45.48
C PRO A 738 0.56 28.18 -43.97
N SER A 739 -0.17 27.42 -43.16
CA SER A 739 -0.32 27.70 -41.71
C SER A 739 1.02 27.67 -40.97
N THR A 740 1.11 28.47 -39.90
CA THR A 740 2.27 28.54 -39.00
C THR A 740 1.96 27.84 -37.68
N THR A 741 2.81 26.89 -37.28
CA THR A 741 2.65 26.10 -36.05
C THR A 741 3.47 26.68 -34.91
N THR A 742 2.85 26.90 -33.74
CA THR A 742 3.53 27.40 -32.54
C THR A 742 3.02 26.72 -31.26
N PHE A 743 3.86 26.67 -30.22
CA PHE A 743 3.49 26.20 -28.88
C PHE A 743 3.74 27.33 -27.87
N SER A 744 2.80 27.56 -26.94
CA SER A 744 2.93 28.64 -25.94
C SER A 744 4.08 28.43 -24.96
N THR A 745 4.51 27.19 -24.75
CA THR A 745 5.68 26.85 -23.92
C THR A 745 6.34 25.58 -24.49
N ASN A 746 7.62 25.68 -24.85
CA ASN A 746 8.37 24.59 -25.47
C ASN A 746 9.89 24.78 -25.23
N PRO A 747 10.59 23.84 -24.56
CA PRO A 747 10.07 22.66 -23.89
C PRO A 747 9.03 23.00 -22.80
N ALA A 748 7.97 22.21 -22.71
CA ALA A 748 6.92 22.31 -21.71
C ALA A 748 7.35 21.57 -20.43
N PRO A 749 7.15 22.12 -19.22
CA PRO A 749 7.33 21.37 -17.97
C PRO A 749 6.42 20.14 -17.89
N ALA A 750 6.82 19.15 -17.09
CA ALA A 750 6.02 17.96 -16.83
C ALA A 750 5.68 17.85 -15.32
N PRO A 751 4.39 17.85 -14.92
CA PRO A 751 3.20 18.08 -15.73
C PRO A 751 2.97 19.58 -16.06
N SER A 752 2.35 19.88 -17.20
CA SER A 752 1.83 21.23 -17.52
C SER A 752 0.85 21.21 -18.70
N THR A 753 0.35 22.38 -19.09
CA THR A 753 -0.41 22.58 -20.34
C THR A 753 0.34 23.53 -21.28
N SER A 754 0.49 23.17 -22.55
CA SER A 754 1.04 24.03 -23.61
C SER A 754 0.02 24.19 -24.73
N THR A 755 -0.23 25.42 -25.17
CA THR A 755 -1.21 25.71 -26.21
C THR A 755 -0.56 25.59 -27.59
N LEU A 756 -1.04 24.64 -28.41
CA LEU A 756 -0.67 24.49 -29.81
C LEU A 756 -1.56 25.39 -30.67
N THR A 757 -0.99 26.40 -31.31
CA THR A 757 -1.70 27.33 -32.20
C THR A 757 -1.25 27.16 -33.64
N PHE A 758 -2.22 26.95 -34.54
CA PHE A 758 -2.06 27.05 -36.00
C PHE A 758 -2.59 28.40 -36.48
N GLY A 759 -1.67 29.32 -36.73
CA GLY A 759 -1.96 30.64 -37.32
C GLY A 759 -1.79 30.68 -38.83
N ASN A 760 -1.97 31.87 -39.42
CA ASN A 760 -1.87 32.11 -40.88
C ASN A 760 -2.83 31.24 -41.73
N THR A 761 -4.06 31.04 -41.24
CA THR A 761 -5.04 30.13 -41.85
C THR A 761 -5.82 30.75 -43.01
N THR A 762 -5.67 32.05 -43.29
CA THR A 762 -6.47 32.84 -44.24
C THR A 762 -6.49 32.32 -45.67
N THR A 763 -5.44 31.61 -46.09
CA THR A 763 -5.36 30.98 -47.43
C THR A 763 -5.10 29.47 -47.36
N VAL A 764 -5.43 28.84 -46.23
CA VAL A 764 -5.52 27.38 -46.13
C VAL A 764 -6.77 26.92 -46.89
N ALA A 765 -6.64 25.84 -47.66
CA ALA A 765 -7.77 25.27 -48.39
C ALA A 765 -8.79 24.63 -47.44
N ALA A 766 -10.07 24.58 -47.85
CA ALA A 766 -11.08 23.85 -47.11
C ALA A 766 -10.78 22.33 -47.14
N GLY A 767 -10.88 21.67 -45.98
CA GLY A 767 -10.53 20.26 -45.82
C GLY A 767 -10.30 19.84 -44.37
N THR A 768 -10.16 18.55 -44.14
CA THR A 768 -9.81 17.97 -42.82
C THR A 768 -8.40 17.42 -42.86
N TYR A 769 -7.57 17.88 -41.94
CA TYR A 769 -6.14 17.62 -41.89
C TYR A 769 -5.79 16.79 -40.65
N PRO A 770 -5.18 15.60 -40.81
CA PRO A 770 -4.62 14.86 -39.68
C PRO A 770 -3.33 15.54 -39.21
N ILE A 771 -3.28 15.84 -37.93
CA ILE A 771 -2.15 16.42 -37.23
C ILE A 771 -1.55 15.33 -36.33
N ASN A 772 -0.23 15.23 -36.23
CA ASN A 772 0.40 14.45 -35.17
C ASN A 772 1.32 15.35 -34.34
N VAL A 773 1.04 15.44 -33.04
CA VAL A 773 1.85 16.15 -32.05
C VAL A 773 2.84 15.17 -31.45
N HIS A 774 4.13 15.39 -31.66
CA HIS A 774 5.21 14.57 -31.13
C HIS A 774 5.79 15.27 -29.89
N GLY A 775 5.94 14.55 -28.79
CA GLY A 775 6.57 15.05 -27.56
C GLY A 775 7.64 14.10 -27.04
N THR A 776 8.80 14.65 -26.65
CA THR A 776 9.94 13.86 -26.16
C THR A 776 10.61 14.51 -24.95
N ASN A 777 10.97 13.71 -23.95
CA ASN A 777 11.88 14.15 -22.88
C ASN A 777 13.35 13.81 -23.17
N GLY A 778 13.64 13.17 -24.31
CA GLY A 778 14.98 12.70 -24.69
C GLY A 778 15.30 11.27 -24.25
N THR A 779 14.49 10.65 -23.38
CA THR A 779 14.53 9.19 -23.10
C THR A 779 13.33 8.48 -23.73
N GLN A 780 12.17 9.13 -23.74
CA GLN A 780 10.88 8.60 -24.20
C GLN A 780 10.27 9.53 -25.26
N ASN A 781 9.51 8.95 -26.19
CA ASN A 781 8.79 9.66 -27.24
C ASN A 781 7.30 9.28 -27.19
N PHE A 782 6.43 10.25 -27.41
CA PHE A 782 4.98 10.08 -27.37
C PHE A 782 4.33 10.84 -28.52
N ASP A 783 3.30 10.22 -29.10
CA ASP A 783 2.57 10.75 -30.24
C ASP A 783 1.10 10.97 -29.87
N LEU A 784 0.56 12.13 -30.23
CA LEU A 784 -0.82 12.54 -30.00
C LEU A 784 -1.47 12.95 -31.34
N PRO A 785 -2.32 12.10 -31.93
CA PRO A 785 -3.04 12.43 -33.15
C PRO A 785 -4.20 13.39 -32.87
N LEU A 786 -4.31 14.44 -33.69
CA LEU A 786 -5.39 15.44 -33.63
C LEU A 786 -5.96 15.66 -35.05
N SER A 787 -7.12 16.30 -35.16
CA SER A 787 -7.75 16.61 -36.45
C SER A 787 -8.17 18.08 -36.55
N LEU A 788 -7.74 18.76 -37.62
CA LEU A 788 -8.11 20.14 -37.90
C LEU A 788 -8.95 20.22 -39.18
N THR A 789 -10.23 20.57 -39.06
CA THR A 789 -11.08 20.89 -40.22
C THR A 789 -11.12 22.40 -40.45
N VAL A 790 -10.77 22.82 -41.66
CA VAL A 790 -10.86 24.21 -42.11
C VAL A 790 -11.99 24.33 -43.12
N PHE A 791 -12.83 25.35 -42.94
CA PHE A 791 -13.82 25.81 -43.92
C PHE A 791 -13.37 27.15 -44.50
N ALA A 792 -13.64 27.40 -45.78
CA ALA A 792 -13.29 28.61 -46.51
C ALA A 792 -14.47 29.59 -46.65
N ALA A 793 -15.71 29.12 -46.55
CA ALA A 793 -16.92 29.93 -46.64
C ALA A 793 -18.06 29.41 -45.75
N SER A 794 -19.11 30.21 -45.55
CA SER A 794 -20.38 29.73 -45.00
C SER A 794 -20.99 28.68 -45.95
N PRO A 795 -21.66 27.64 -45.44
CA PRO A 795 -21.98 26.45 -46.23
C PRO A 795 -23.11 26.66 -47.24
N SER A 796 -23.15 25.82 -48.28
CA SER A 796 -24.20 25.87 -49.30
C SER A 796 -25.54 25.33 -48.78
N THR A 797 -26.65 25.70 -49.43
CA THR A 797 -28.00 25.30 -49.03
C THR A 797 -28.22 23.79 -49.25
N PRO A 798 -28.67 23.00 -48.26
CA PRO A 798 -29.05 21.61 -48.46
C PRO A 798 -30.37 21.48 -49.22
N ALA A 799 -30.51 20.46 -50.07
CA ALA A 799 -31.75 20.10 -50.74
C ALA A 799 -32.48 19.00 -49.96
N LEU A 800 -33.78 19.18 -49.71
CA LEU A 800 -34.60 18.20 -48.98
C LEU A 800 -35.00 17.03 -49.88
N SER A 801 -35.07 15.81 -49.33
CA SER A 801 -35.41 14.59 -50.08
C SER A 801 -36.65 13.86 -49.58
N ALA A 802 -36.81 13.67 -48.26
CA ALA A 802 -37.99 13.03 -47.67
C ALA A 802 -38.31 13.61 -46.28
N PRO A 803 -39.59 13.73 -45.86
CA PRO A 803 -40.79 13.54 -46.67
C PRO A 803 -40.83 14.46 -47.89
N ALA A 804 -41.42 14.01 -49.00
CA ALA A 804 -41.53 14.81 -50.21
C ALA A 804 -42.42 16.05 -49.95
N ASN A 805 -42.23 17.13 -50.73
CA ASN A 805 -43.03 18.33 -50.56
C ASN A 805 -44.53 18.06 -50.82
N ALA A 806 -45.38 18.49 -49.90
CA ALA A 806 -46.82 18.19 -49.84
C ALA A 806 -47.16 16.69 -49.78
N ALA A 807 -46.28 15.87 -49.19
CA ALA A 807 -46.62 14.48 -48.85
C ALA A 807 -47.79 14.41 -47.86
N VAL A 808 -48.60 13.35 -47.96
CA VAL A 808 -49.75 13.07 -47.07
C VAL A 808 -49.60 11.67 -46.46
N ASP A 809 -50.40 11.35 -45.45
CA ASP A 809 -50.32 10.09 -44.68
C ASP A 809 -48.90 9.79 -44.16
N VAL A 810 -48.15 10.84 -43.79
CA VAL A 810 -46.81 10.74 -43.22
C VAL A 810 -46.92 10.38 -41.73
N ALA A 811 -46.17 9.37 -41.28
CA ALA A 811 -46.14 8.96 -39.87
C ALA A 811 -45.86 10.14 -38.93
N VAL A 812 -46.46 10.17 -37.73
CA VAL A 812 -46.33 11.30 -36.78
C VAL A 812 -44.91 11.54 -36.24
N SER A 813 -44.00 10.57 -36.40
CA SER A 813 -42.58 10.68 -36.05
C SER A 813 -41.69 10.52 -37.29
N PRO A 814 -41.77 11.45 -38.28
CA PRO A 814 -41.18 11.22 -39.59
C PRO A 814 -39.64 11.19 -39.59
N SER A 815 -39.07 10.44 -40.53
CA SER A 815 -37.65 10.52 -40.88
C SER A 815 -37.43 11.65 -41.89
N LEU A 816 -36.75 12.71 -41.46
CA LEU A 816 -36.39 13.85 -42.30
C LEU A 816 -35.02 13.58 -42.94
N THR A 817 -34.88 13.79 -44.25
CA THR A 817 -33.64 13.50 -45.01
C THR A 817 -33.31 14.60 -46.02
N TRP A 818 -32.02 14.86 -46.24
CA TRP A 818 -31.54 15.88 -47.18
C TRP A 818 -30.20 15.50 -47.83
N SER A 819 -29.79 16.25 -48.85
CA SER A 819 -28.48 16.13 -49.48
C SER A 819 -27.38 16.74 -48.60
N ALA A 820 -26.21 16.11 -48.57
CA ALA A 820 -25.02 16.74 -48.00
C ALA A 820 -24.70 18.07 -48.70
N ALA A 821 -24.58 19.13 -47.92
CA ALA A 821 -24.21 20.46 -48.40
C ALA A 821 -22.69 20.70 -48.41
N THR A 822 -22.22 21.48 -49.37
CA THR A 822 -20.81 21.90 -49.50
C THR A 822 -20.40 22.72 -48.27
N GLU A 823 -19.24 22.37 -47.69
CA GLU A 823 -18.68 23.02 -46.48
C GLU A 823 -19.57 22.96 -45.22
N ALA A 824 -20.60 22.12 -45.15
CA ALA A 824 -21.37 21.95 -43.93
C ALA A 824 -20.57 21.22 -42.83
N GLY A 825 -20.55 21.79 -41.62
CA GLY A 825 -20.05 21.11 -40.41
C GLY A 825 -21.17 20.47 -39.59
N SER A 826 -22.38 21.05 -39.64
CA SER A 826 -23.61 20.48 -39.08
C SER A 826 -24.85 21.06 -39.80
N TYR A 827 -26.04 20.57 -39.42
CA TYR A 827 -27.33 21.00 -39.92
C TYR A 827 -28.26 21.34 -38.77
N VAL A 828 -28.97 22.47 -38.86
CA VAL A 828 -30.12 22.79 -38.00
C VAL A 828 -31.38 22.52 -38.80
N LEU A 829 -32.19 21.58 -38.32
CA LEU A 829 -33.52 21.29 -38.83
C LEU A 829 -34.59 21.97 -37.96
N GLU A 830 -35.67 22.40 -38.60
CA GLU A 830 -36.82 23.04 -37.97
C GLU A 830 -38.10 22.48 -38.60
N VAL A 831 -39.09 22.14 -37.76
CA VAL A 831 -40.46 21.78 -38.15
C VAL A 831 -41.41 22.74 -37.44
N ALA A 832 -42.38 23.31 -38.15
CA ALA A 832 -43.32 24.31 -37.67
C ALA A 832 -44.75 24.02 -38.14
N THR A 833 -45.75 24.54 -37.42
CA THR A 833 -47.17 24.48 -37.84
C THR A 833 -47.55 25.57 -38.85
N ASP A 834 -46.59 26.38 -39.29
CA ASP A 834 -46.81 27.47 -40.26
C ASP A 834 -45.60 27.69 -41.17
N ASN A 835 -45.86 28.04 -42.43
CA ASN A 835 -44.85 28.25 -43.47
C ASN A 835 -43.93 29.47 -43.22
N ALA A 836 -44.28 30.36 -42.26
CA ALA A 836 -43.39 31.45 -41.86
C ALA A 836 -42.40 31.03 -40.74
N PHE A 837 -42.58 29.84 -40.16
CA PHE A 837 -41.86 29.32 -39.00
C PHE A 837 -42.00 30.23 -37.77
N GLY A 838 -43.19 30.80 -37.58
CA GLY A 838 -43.54 31.53 -36.36
C GLY A 838 -43.71 30.61 -35.15
N THR A 839 -44.17 29.37 -35.38
CA THR A 839 -44.42 28.36 -34.35
C THR A 839 -43.64 27.08 -34.66
N ILE A 840 -42.35 27.05 -34.28
CA ILE A 840 -41.51 25.86 -34.37
C ILE A 840 -41.95 24.86 -33.29
N VAL A 841 -42.34 23.64 -33.70
CA VAL A 841 -42.73 22.53 -32.81
C VAL A 841 -41.60 21.53 -32.57
N TYR A 842 -40.61 21.48 -33.47
CA TYR A 842 -39.44 20.62 -33.33
C TYR A 842 -38.23 21.30 -33.97
N THR A 843 -37.08 21.23 -33.30
CA THR A 843 -35.80 21.68 -33.86
C THR A 843 -34.66 20.88 -33.26
N GLN A 844 -33.64 20.59 -34.07
CA GLN A 844 -32.48 19.82 -33.66
C GLN A 844 -31.24 20.27 -34.47
N THR A 845 -30.06 20.17 -33.86
CA THR A 845 -28.79 20.23 -34.58
C THR A 845 -28.22 18.82 -34.72
N VAL A 846 -27.82 18.44 -35.94
CA VAL A 846 -27.23 17.12 -36.26
C VAL A 846 -26.03 17.25 -37.21
N THR A 847 -25.16 16.25 -37.23
CA THR A 847 -24.03 16.18 -38.20
C THR A 847 -24.33 15.33 -39.43
N GLY A 848 -25.22 14.34 -39.31
CA GLY A 848 -25.70 13.52 -40.42
C GLY A 848 -26.70 14.24 -41.33
N THR A 849 -27.11 13.57 -42.40
CA THR A 849 -28.08 14.11 -43.40
C THR A 849 -29.47 13.45 -43.32
N SER A 850 -29.77 12.85 -42.16
CA SER A 850 -31.06 12.26 -41.81
C SER A 850 -31.29 12.43 -40.30
N HIS A 851 -32.54 12.60 -39.89
CA HIS A 851 -32.94 12.63 -38.47
C HIS A 851 -34.42 12.27 -38.29
N ASN A 852 -34.75 11.48 -37.27
CA ASN A 852 -36.14 11.14 -36.95
C ASN A 852 -36.75 12.15 -35.96
N VAL A 853 -38.03 12.45 -36.10
CA VAL A 853 -38.76 13.33 -35.16
C VAL A 853 -39.16 12.55 -33.91
N ALA A 854 -38.36 12.67 -32.85
CA ALA A 854 -38.46 11.88 -31.62
C ALA A 854 -39.64 12.26 -30.70
N THR A 855 -40.39 13.32 -31.01
CA THR A 855 -41.61 13.71 -30.31
C THR A 855 -42.78 13.63 -31.30
N PRO A 856 -43.74 12.69 -31.13
CA PRO A 856 -44.85 12.54 -32.05
C PRO A 856 -45.61 13.85 -32.30
N LEU A 857 -45.75 14.19 -33.56
CA LEU A 857 -46.53 15.33 -34.03
C LEU A 857 -48.05 15.04 -33.89
N GLN A 858 -48.88 16.07 -33.93
CA GLN A 858 -50.33 15.86 -34.01
C GLN A 858 -50.69 15.22 -35.36
N GLY A 859 -51.60 14.24 -35.35
CA GLY A 859 -52.15 13.64 -36.59
C GLY A 859 -53.03 14.61 -37.38
N SER A 860 -53.29 14.28 -38.66
CA SER A 860 -54.12 15.07 -39.60
C SER A 860 -53.76 16.56 -39.68
N THR A 861 -52.48 16.90 -39.49
CA THR A 861 -51.98 18.27 -39.38
C THR A 861 -50.90 18.53 -40.42
N GLU A 862 -51.00 19.64 -41.16
CA GLU A 862 -49.92 20.07 -42.05
C GLU A 862 -48.78 20.71 -41.24
N TYR A 863 -47.55 20.24 -41.47
CA TYR A 863 -46.32 20.80 -40.93
C TYR A 863 -45.40 21.25 -42.05
N PHE A 864 -44.66 22.32 -41.78
CA PHE A 864 -43.67 22.92 -42.66
C PHE A 864 -42.29 22.65 -42.08
N TRP A 865 -41.35 22.16 -42.90
CA TRP A 865 -40.00 21.84 -42.45
C TRP A 865 -38.93 22.37 -43.39
N ARG A 866 -37.78 22.69 -42.79
CA ARG A 866 -36.60 23.20 -43.50
C ARG A 866 -35.32 22.81 -42.77
N VAL A 867 -34.20 22.84 -43.49
CA VAL A 867 -32.87 22.58 -42.95
C VAL A 867 -31.92 23.69 -43.40
N ARG A 868 -31.09 24.22 -42.49
CA ARG A 868 -29.91 25.03 -42.84
C ARG A 868 -28.63 24.30 -42.44
N SER A 869 -27.66 24.28 -43.33
CA SER A 869 -26.28 23.93 -43.02
C SER A 869 -25.64 25.02 -42.15
N THR A 870 -24.70 24.66 -41.29
CA THR A 870 -23.88 25.61 -40.52
C THR A 870 -22.44 25.11 -40.40
N ASN A 871 -21.50 26.04 -40.27
CA ASN A 871 -20.09 25.78 -39.94
C ASN A 871 -19.51 27.00 -39.19
N PRO A 872 -18.22 27.01 -38.78
CA PRO A 872 -17.60 28.16 -38.12
C PRO A 872 -17.50 29.45 -38.95
N CYS A 873 -17.62 29.38 -40.29
CA CYS A 873 -17.78 30.56 -41.15
C CYS A 873 -19.22 31.11 -41.19
N GLY A 874 -20.16 30.48 -40.47
CA GLY A 874 -21.54 30.94 -40.28
C GLY A 874 -22.60 29.93 -40.72
N ALA A 875 -23.86 30.37 -40.66
CA ALA A 875 -24.98 29.62 -41.21
C ALA A 875 -25.08 29.80 -42.72
N GLY A 876 -25.40 28.72 -43.44
CA GLY A 876 -25.90 28.78 -44.80
C GLY A 876 -27.33 29.31 -44.84
N SER A 877 -27.89 29.45 -46.04
CA SER A 877 -29.32 29.72 -46.18
C SER A 877 -30.15 28.51 -45.75
N ASN A 878 -31.37 28.76 -45.25
CA ASN A 878 -32.37 27.69 -45.13
C ASN A 878 -32.66 27.09 -46.51
N SER A 879 -32.93 25.79 -46.54
CA SER A 879 -33.52 25.10 -47.68
C SER A 879 -34.82 25.77 -48.13
N PRO A 880 -35.29 25.49 -49.37
CA PRO A 880 -36.71 25.58 -49.66
C PRO A 880 -37.51 24.87 -48.55
N THR A 881 -38.63 25.46 -48.16
CA THR A 881 -39.56 24.81 -47.22
C THR A 881 -40.31 23.71 -47.96
N PHE A 882 -40.34 22.52 -47.38
CA PHE A 882 -41.28 21.47 -47.78
C PHE A 882 -42.40 21.41 -46.74
N SER A 883 -43.63 21.07 -47.14
CA SER A 883 -44.67 20.65 -46.19
C SER A 883 -44.94 19.16 -46.24
N PHE A 884 -45.54 18.62 -45.19
CA PHE A 884 -46.19 17.30 -45.18
C PHE A 884 -47.40 17.33 -44.25
N THR A 885 -48.41 16.50 -44.54
CA THR A 885 -49.55 16.27 -43.66
C THR A 885 -49.39 14.93 -42.96
N THR A 886 -49.52 14.94 -41.63
CA THR A 886 -49.46 13.73 -40.82
C THR A 886 -50.67 12.82 -41.02
N GLU A 887 -50.45 11.52 -40.86
CA GLU A 887 -51.46 10.46 -40.81
C GLU A 887 -52.66 10.79 -39.89
N ALA A 888 -53.80 10.16 -40.14
CA ALA A 888 -55.02 10.34 -39.34
C ALA A 888 -55.14 9.27 -38.24
N PHE A 889 -55.42 9.72 -37.00
CA PHE A 889 -55.86 8.84 -35.92
C PHE A 889 -57.38 8.67 -35.95
N PHE A 890 -57.85 7.48 -36.28
CA PHE A 890 -59.24 7.08 -36.12
C PHE A 890 -59.40 6.46 -34.73
N CYS A 891 -60.05 7.15 -33.80
CA CYS A 891 -60.15 6.71 -32.40
C CYS A 891 -61.58 6.30 -32.01
N ALA A 892 -61.68 5.23 -31.23
CA ALA A 892 -62.88 4.87 -30.50
C ALA A 892 -62.65 5.13 -29.00
N GLU A 893 -63.45 6.03 -28.44
CA GLU A 893 -63.55 6.30 -27.01
C GLU A 893 -64.91 5.75 -26.55
N PRO A 894 -64.98 4.61 -25.84
CA PRO A 894 -66.23 4.13 -25.28
C PRO A 894 -66.75 5.13 -24.24
N VAL A 895 -68.00 5.59 -24.40
CA VAL A 895 -68.65 6.50 -23.45
C VAL A 895 -69.97 5.89 -22.96
N PRO A 896 -70.07 5.45 -21.69
CA PRO A 896 -69.00 5.42 -20.67
C PRO A 896 -67.87 4.43 -21.02
N ALA A 897 -66.71 4.63 -20.37
CA ALA A 897 -65.53 3.78 -20.55
C ALA A 897 -65.86 2.30 -20.35
N LEU A 898 -65.28 1.43 -21.18
CA LEU A 898 -65.71 0.05 -21.30
C LEU A 898 -65.03 -0.81 -20.23
N ALA A 899 -65.80 -1.20 -19.21
CA ALA A 899 -65.32 -2.06 -18.14
C ALA A 899 -64.83 -3.41 -18.69
N ILE A 900 -63.59 -3.77 -18.37
CA ILE A 900 -63.00 -5.06 -18.71
C ILE A 900 -63.58 -6.09 -17.74
N PRO A 901 -64.17 -7.21 -18.19
CA PRO A 901 -64.78 -8.17 -17.27
C PRO A 901 -63.72 -9.11 -16.66
N ASP A 902 -63.41 -8.88 -15.39
CA ASP A 902 -62.65 -9.73 -14.46
C ASP A 902 -62.95 -11.24 -14.67
N GLY A 903 -61.90 -12.06 -14.84
CA GLY A 903 -62.00 -13.52 -14.98
C GLY A 903 -62.68 -14.04 -16.25
N ASN A 904 -62.86 -13.23 -17.29
CA ASN A 904 -63.63 -13.61 -18.48
C ASN A 904 -62.81 -13.65 -19.78
N PRO A 905 -62.32 -14.82 -20.23
CA PRO A 905 -61.59 -14.98 -21.50
C PRO A 905 -62.46 -14.77 -22.76
N THR A 906 -63.77 -14.50 -22.61
CA THR A 906 -64.61 -14.00 -23.73
C THR A 906 -64.44 -12.49 -23.94
N GLY A 907 -64.03 -11.78 -22.89
CA GLY A 907 -63.78 -10.34 -22.91
C GLY A 907 -64.99 -9.47 -23.22
N VAL A 908 -64.68 -8.28 -23.74
CA VAL A 908 -65.63 -7.26 -24.19
C VAL A 908 -65.09 -6.57 -25.44
N THR A 909 -65.98 -6.10 -26.31
CA THR A 909 -65.64 -5.58 -27.66
C THR A 909 -65.97 -4.11 -27.81
N SER A 910 -65.06 -3.33 -28.40
CA SER A 910 -65.28 -1.96 -28.86
C SER A 910 -65.14 -1.88 -30.38
N ASP A 911 -66.10 -1.26 -31.05
CA ASP A 911 -66.11 -1.08 -32.51
C ASP A 911 -65.73 0.36 -32.89
N LEU A 912 -64.93 0.49 -33.95
CA LEU A 912 -64.49 1.73 -34.57
C LEU A 912 -64.91 1.71 -36.05
N VAL A 913 -65.60 2.75 -36.52
CA VAL A 913 -65.96 2.89 -37.94
C VAL A 913 -65.01 3.89 -38.60
N VAL A 914 -64.13 3.39 -39.47
CA VAL A 914 -63.23 4.20 -40.28
C VAL A 914 -63.91 4.52 -41.61
N ALA A 915 -64.14 5.81 -41.88
CA ALA A 915 -64.84 6.28 -43.08
C ALA A 915 -63.90 6.62 -44.26
N ASN A 916 -62.61 6.82 -44.00
CA ASN A 916 -61.62 7.17 -45.02
C ASN A 916 -60.93 5.90 -45.53
N GLY A 917 -61.06 5.64 -46.83
CA GLY A 917 -60.47 4.46 -47.46
C GLY A 917 -58.98 4.58 -47.75
N GLY A 918 -58.51 3.59 -48.50
CA GLY A 918 -57.12 3.42 -48.93
C GLY A 918 -56.64 2.00 -48.64
N THR A 919 -55.82 1.45 -49.53
CA THR A 919 -55.17 0.15 -49.33
C THR A 919 -54.11 0.30 -48.23
N ILE A 920 -54.21 -0.48 -47.15
CA ILE A 920 -53.25 -0.47 -46.04
C ILE A 920 -51.85 -0.83 -46.57
N THR A 921 -50.88 0.02 -46.23
CA THR A 921 -49.44 -0.19 -46.47
C THR A 921 -48.60 -0.18 -45.20
N ASP A 922 -49.15 0.34 -44.10
CA ASP A 922 -48.79 -0.01 -42.72
C ASP A 922 -50.02 0.28 -41.82
N LEU A 923 -50.10 -0.33 -40.63
CA LEU A 923 -51.20 -0.11 -39.68
C LEU A 923 -50.68 -0.06 -38.24
N ASN A 924 -50.96 1.04 -37.54
CA ASN A 924 -50.56 1.25 -36.15
C ASN A 924 -51.77 1.27 -35.21
N VAL A 925 -51.63 0.68 -34.01
CA VAL A 925 -52.73 0.53 -33.04
C VAL A 925 -52.34 1.15 -31.71
N LYS A 926 -53.01 2.24 -31.32
CA LYS A 926 -52.86 2.79 -29.97
C LYS A 926 -53.90 2.23 -29.01
N ILE A 927 -53.48 1.79 -27.83
CA ILE A 927 -54.36 1.29 -26.76
C ILE A 927 -54.09 2.08 -25.47
N GLU A 928 -55.16 2.64 -24.90
CA GLU A 928 -55.19 3.27 -23.58
C GLU A 928 -56.23 2.53 -22.71
N ALA A 929 -55.76 1.86 -21.67
CA ALA A 929 -56.60 1.10 -20.76
C ALA A 929 -56.04 1.17 -19.32
N THR A 930 -56.93 1.30 -18.35
CA THR A 930 -56.58 1.11 -16.94
C THR A 930 -56.71 -0.35 -16.55
N HIS A 931 -55.79 -0.86 -15.72
CA HIS A 931 -55.91 -2.19 -15.10
C HIS A 931 -55.01 -2.30 -13.87
N SER A 932 -55.47 -3.00 -12.83
CA SER A 932 -54.64 -3.26 -11.65
C SER A 932 -53.54 -4.32 -11.86
N TRP A 933 -53.69 -5.23 -12.83
CA TRP A 933 -52.65 -6.19 -13.24
C TRP A 933 -52.66 -6.36 -14.76
N VAL A 934 -51.72 -5.74 -15.48
CA VAL A 934 -51.70 -5.76 -16.97
C VAL A 934 -51.34 -7.13 -17.56
N GLY A 935 -50.64 -7.98 -16.80
CA GLY A 935 -50.22 -9.33 -17.19
C GLY A 935 -51.35 -10.36 -17.39
N ASP A 936 -52.61 -9.98 -17.16
CA ASP A 936 -53.77 -10.85 -17.40
C ASP A 936 -54.65 -10.41 -18.57
N LEU A 937 -54.28 -9.29 -19.23
CA LEU A 937 -55.00 -8.78 -20.38
C LEU A 937 -54.50 -9.37 -21.70
N ILE A 938 -55.46 -9.76 -22.54
CA ILE A 938 -55.26 -10.08 -23.96
C ILE A 938 -56.06 -9.08 -24.79
N PHE A 939 -55.43 -8.47 -25.79
CA PHE A 939 -56.07 -7.57 -26.75
C PHE A 939 -55.97 -8.16 -28.17
N THR A 940 -57.11 -8.24 -28.85
CA THR A 940 -57.21 -8.75 -30.23
C THR A 940 -57.86 -7.71 -31.12
N LEU A 941 -57.19 -7.31 -32.20
CA LEU A 941 -57.74 -6.45 -33.24
C LEU A 941 -58.30 -7.30 -34.38
N THR A 942 -59.48 -6.93 -34.88
CA THR A 942 -60.16 -7.59 -36.00
C THR A 942 -60.66 -6.55 -37.02
N ASN A 943 -60.41 -6.76 -38.32
CA ASN A 943 -61.16 -6.10 -39.39
C ASN A 943 -62.45 -6.90 -39.62
N VAL A 944 -63.60 -6.31 -39.28
CA VAL A 944 -64.90 -7.01 -39.27
C VAL A 944 -65.40 -7.35 -40.68
N SER A 945 -64.87 -6.69 -41.72
CA SER A 945 -65.28 -6.92 -43.11
C SER A 945 -64.53 -8.07 -43.78
N THR A 946 -63.24 -8.25 -43.48
CA THR A 946 -62.39 -9.33 -44.02
C THR A 946 -62.37 -10.55 -43.12
N GLY A 947 -62.63 -10.37 -41.82
CA GLY A 947 -62.48 -11.41 -40.80
C GLY A 947 -61.04 -11.63 -40.33
N THR A 948 -60.07 -10.87 -40.86
CA THR A 948 -58.68 -10.92 -40.42
C THR A 948 -58.58 -10.43 -38.98
N SER A 949 -57.86 -11.18 -38.14
CA SER A 949 -57.73 -10.89 -36.71
C SER A 949 -56.33 -11.24 -36.21
N VAL A 950 -55.76 -10.41 -35.35
CA VAL A 950 -54.43 -10.58 -34.75
C VAL A 950 -54.45 -10.27 -33.26
N ILE A 951 -53.68 -11.01 -32.46
CA ILE A 951 -53.49 -10.71 -31.04
C ILE A 951 -52.38 -9.67 -30.94
N VAL A 952 -52.71 -8.47 -30.49
CA VAL A 952 -51.76 -7.34 -30.44
C VAL A 952 -51.02 -7.26 -29.10
N ILE A 953 -51.65 -7.73 -28.01
CA ILE A 953 -51.09 -7.88 -26.66
C ILE A 953 -51.57 -9.22 -26.09
N ASP A 954 -50.69 -10.06 -25.53
CA ASP A 954 -51.04 -11.37 -24.91
C ASP A 954 -50.34 -11.59 -23.55
N ARG A 955 -50.90 -11.01 -22.48
CA ARG A 955 -50.41 -11.18 -21.09
C ARG A 955 -49.00 -10.62 -20.81
N PRO A 956 -48.73 -9.36 -21.19
CA PRO A 956 -47.38 -8.79 -21.29
C PRO A 956 -46.59 -8.96 -19.99
N GLY A 957 -45.39 -9.49 -20.11
CA GLY A 957 -44.48 -9.88 -19.03
C GLY A 957 -44.03 -11.36 -19.12
N GLN A 958 -44.51 -12.13 -20.09
CA GLN A 958 -43.97 -13.47 -20.40
C GLN A 958 -42.67 -13.33 -21.22
N PRO A 959 -41.78 -14.35 -21.22
CA PRO A 959 -41.71 -15.46 -20.28
C PRO A 959 -41.07 -15.08 -18.94
N GLY A 960 -40.84 -13.78 -18.68
CA GLY A 960 -40.19 -13.29 -17.45
C GLY A 960 -40.99 -13.56 -16.16
N SER A 961 -42.31 -13.69 -16.29
CA SER A 961 -43.25 -14.08 -15.23
C SER A 961 -44.32 -14.97 -15.83
N THR A 962 -44.63 -16.11 -15.18
CA THR A 962 -45.72 -17.01 -15.59
C THR A 962 -47.12 -16.39 -15.46
N TYR A 963 -47.23 -15.26 -14.77
CA TYR A 963 -48.45 -14.47 -14.57
C TYR A 963 -48.39 -13.10 -15.27
N GLY A 964 -47.47 -12.90 -16.22
CA GLY A 964 -47.23 -11.60 -16.85
C GLY A 964 -46.79 -10.53 -15.85
N CYS A 965 -46.95 -9.27 -16.23
CA CYS A 965 -46.53 -8.11 -15.46
C CYS A 965 -47.58 -7.69 -14.40
N ASN A 966 -47.16 -7.71 -13.13
CA ASN A 966 -47.99 -7.44 -11.96
C ASN A 966 -48.14 -5.95 -11.61
N ARG A 967 -48.35 -5.10 -12.63
CA ARG A 967 -48.36 -3.63 -12.50
C ARG A 967 -49.51 -3.01 -13.29
N HIS A 968 -49.57 -1.68 -13.30
CA HIS A 968 -50.78 -0.93 -13.60
C HIS A 968 -50.74 -0.20 -14.95
N ASP A 969 -51.87 -0.25 -15.64
CA ASP A 969 -52.26 0.54 -16.83
C ASP A 969 -51.40 0.39 -18.10
N ILE A 970 -52.04 0.63 -19.24
CA ILE A 970 -51.50 0.58 -20.60
C ILE A 970 -51.77 1.93 -21.31
N ASN A 971 -50.74 2.48 -21.94
CA ASN A 971 -50.81 3.63 -22.85
C ASN A 971 -49.74 3.42 -23.94
N ALA A 972 -49.99 2.47 -24.83
CA ALA A 972 -49.01 1.96 -25.79
C ALA A 972 -49.47 2.18 -27.23
N THR A 973 -48.52 2.46 -28.11
CA THR A 973 -48.69 2.32 -29.56
C THR A 973 -48.05 1.00 -30.00
N LEU A 974 -48.73 0.27 -30.88
CA LEU A 974 -48.27 -0.99 -31.44
C LEU A 974 -48.09 -0.82 -32.95
N ASP A 975 -46.92 -1.24 -33.41
CA ASP A 975 -46.25 -0.80 -34.63
C ASP A 975 -45.23 -1.90 -34.97
N ASP A 976 -45.22 -2.44 -36.19
CA ASP A 976 -44.37 -3.58 -36.57
C ASP A 976 -42.89 -3.17 -36.73
N GLU A 977 -42.63 -1.90 -37.02
CA GLU A 977 -41.30 -1.29 -37.14
C GLU A 977 -40.77 -0.74 -35.78
N ALA A 978 -41.52 -0.92 -34.69
CA ALA A 978 -41.24 -0.32 -33.39
C ALA A 978 -39.88 -0.67 -32.78
N ALA A 979 -39.02 0.35 -32.65
CA ALA A 979 -37.70 0.23 -32.02
C ALA A 979 -37.73 -0.09 -30.50
N GLY A 980 -38.89 -0.09 -29.84
CA GLY A 980 -39.04 -0.44 -28.42
C GLY A 980 -38.96 -1.94 -28.12
N GLY A 981 -38.93 -2.80 -29.15
CA GLY A 981 -39.00 -4.26 -29.01
C GLY A 981 -40.42 -4.74 -28.68
N ALA A 982 -40.56 -6.04 -28.40
CA ALA A 982 -41.87 -6.67 -28.21
C ALA A 982 -42.62 -6.09 -27.00
N VAL A 983 -43.93 -5.84 -27.15
CA VAL A 983 -44.82 -5.47 -26.04
C VAL A 983 -44.85 -6.55 -24.96
N GLU A 984 -44.64 -7.80 -25.37
CA GLU A 984 -44.62 -8.96 -24.50
C GLU A 984 -43.53 -8.90 -23.42
N THR A 985 -42.38 -8.25 -23.68
CA THR A 985 -41.29 -8.17 -22.70
C THR A 985 -41.39 -6.99 -21.74
N GLN A 986 -42.47 -6.19 -21.80
CA GLN A 986 -42.56 -4.90 -21.10
C GLN A 986 -43.18 -5.02 -19.71
N CYS A 987 -42.51 -4.41 -18.70
CA CYS A 987 -43.02 -4.32 -17.33
C CYS A 987 -42.34 -3.17 -16.56
N ALA A 988 -42.45 -1.93 -17.08
CA ALA A 988 -41.76 -0.78 -16.51
C ALA A 988 -42.25 -0.42 -15.09
N SER A 989 -41.41 0.25 -14.30
CA SER A 989 -41.75 0.68 -12.93
C SER A 989 -42.66 1.91 -12.86
N ALA A 990 -42.84 2.61 -13.99
CA ALA A 990 -43.76 3.73 -14.12
C ALA A 990 -45.23 3.26 -14.25
N VAL A 991 -46.17 4.21 -14.16
CA VAL A 991 -47.59 4.02 -14.46
C VAL A 991 -48.01 5.11 -15.47
N PRO A 992 -48.59 4.77 -16.63
CA PRO A 992 -48.80 3.42 -17.15
C PRO A 992 -47.51 2.60 -17.31
N THR A 993 -47.59 1.31 -17.01
CA THR A 993 -46.47 0.36 -17.02
C THR A 993 -46.10 -0.07 -18.44
N ILE A 994 -47.09 -0.24 -19.31
CA ILE A 994 -46.87 -0.49 -20.73
C ILE A 994 -47.04 0.86 -21.44
N ASN A 995 -45.94 1.57 -21.66
CA ASN A 995 -45.93 2.97 -22.10
C ASN A 995 -44.77 3.22 -23.07
N GLY A 996 -45.10 3.61 -24.30
CA GLY A 996 -44.15 3.71 -25.42
C GLY A 996 -44.71 3.12 -26.72
N THR A 997 -43.82 2.88 -27.68
CA THR A 997 -44.14 2.21 -28.96
C THR A 997 -43.42 0.86 -29.03
N PHE A 998 -44.14 -0.23 -29.26
CA PHE A 998 -43.65 -1.62 -29.14
C PHE A 998 -44.16 -2.51 -30.27
N THR A 999 -43.43 -3.57 -30.62
CA THR A 999 -43.92 -4.54 -31.61
C THR A 999 -45.00 -5.44 -30.99
N PRO A 1000 -46.11 -5.72 -31.71
CA PRO A 1000 -47.23 -6.51 -31.20
C PRO A 1000 -46.90 -8.00 -31.09
N ASN A 1001 -47.70 -8.75 -30.31
CA ASN A 1001 -47.57 -10.21 -30.21
C ASN A 1001 -47.78 -10.92 -31.56
N ASN A 1002 -48.61 -10.37 -32.45
CA ASN A 1002 -48.78 -10.79 -33.84
C ASN A 1002 -48.73 -9.55 -34.73
N LEU A 1003 -47.95 -9.63 -35.82
CA LEU A 1003 -47.68 -8.51 -36.72
C LEU A 1003 -48.94 -7.93 -37.38
N LEU A 1004 -49.03 -6.60 -37.39
CA LEU A 1004 -50.11 -5.80 -37.96
C LEU A 1004 -50.09 -5.78 -39.50
N ALA A 1005 -48.96 -6.09 -40.13
CA ALA A 1005 -48.81 -6.37 -41.56
C ALA A 1005 -49.74 -7.50 -42.08
N ALA A 1006 -50.37 -8.28 -41.19
CA ALA A 1006 -51.50 -9.13 -41.55
C ALA A 1006 -52.69 -8.36 -42.16
N PHE A 1007 -52.78 -7.04 -41.96
CA PHE A 1007 -53.77 -6.15 -42.55
C PHE A 1007 -53.34 -5.48 -43.86
N ASP A 1008 -52.07 -5.65 -44.29
CA ASP A 1008 -51.58 -5.06 -45.54
C ASP A 1008 -52.38 -5.52 -46.75
N GLY A 1009 -52.56 -4.62 -47.72
CA GLY A 1009 -53.38 -4.88 -48.91
C GLY A 1009 -54.89 -4.93 -48.66
N GLN A 1010 -55.36 -4.81 -47.41
CA GLN A 1010 -56.78 -4.69 -47.09
C GLN A 1010 -57.24 -3.23 -47.18
N GLU A 1011 -58.55 -3.02 -47.29
CA GLU A 1011 -59.17 -1.69 -47.27
C GLU A 1011 -59.23 -1.15 -45.84
N ARG A 1012 -58.73 0.08 -45.63
CA ARG A 1012 -58.74 0.76 -44.32
C ARG A 1012 -60.16 1.18 -43.92
N ALA A 1013 -61.02 1.56 -44.88
CA ALA A 1013 -62.41 1.89 -44.60
C ALA A 1013 -63.23 0.66 -44.19
N GLY A 1014 -63.92 0.74 -43.06
CA GLY A 1014 -64.71 -0.38 -42.54
C GLY A 1014 -65.01 -0.28 -41.06
N THR A 1015 -65.55 -1.36 -40.50
CA THR A 1015 -65.66 -1.52 -39.04
C THR A 1015 -64.47 -2.34 -38.55
N TRP A 1016 -63.74 -1.78 -37.60
CA TRP A 1016 -62.65 -2.42 -36.87
C TRP A 1016 -63.11 -2.71 -35.45
N ARG A 1017 -62.67 -3.82 -34.87
CA ARG A 1017 -63.07 -4.25 -33.53
C ARG A 1017 -61.84 -4.55 -32.69
N LEU A 1018 -61.71 -3.87 -31.56
CA LEU A 1018 -60.79 -4.26 -30.50
C LEU A 1018 -61.56 -5.10 -29.47
N THR A 1019 -61.12 -6.32 -29.24
CA THR A 1019 -61.59 -7.19 -28.17
C THR A 1019 -60.56 -7.19 -27.05
N VAL A 1020 -60.98 -6.95 -25.81
CA VAL A 1020 -60.13 -7.05 -24.62
C VAL A 1020 -60.72 -8.05 -23.65
N SER A 1021 -59.92 -9.01 -23.20
CA SER A 1021 -60.29 -10.02 -22.20
C SER A 1021 -59.29 -10.06 -21.06
N ASP A 1022 -59.80 -10.14 -19.84
CA ASP A 1022 -59.02 -10.56 -18.67
C ASP A 1022 -59.12 -12.09 -18.54
N VAL A 1023 -57.99 -12.76 -18.35
CA VAL A 1023 -57.92 -14.23 -18.22
C VAL A 1023 -57.60 -14.73 -16.80
N ALA A 1024 -57.43 -13.83 -15.84
CA ALA A 1024 -57.30 -14.16 -14.41
C ALA A 1024 -58.42 -13.49 -13.60
N SER A 1025 -58.54 -13.84 -12.31
CA SER A 1025 -59.62 -13.34 -11.46
C SER A 1025 -59.10 -12.61 -10.22
N GLY A 1026 -59.56 -11.39 -9.99
CA GLY A 1026 -59.26 -10.59 -8.79
C GLY A 1026 -58.80 -9.16 -9.08
N ASP A 1027 -58.55 -8.83 -10.35
CA ASP A 1027 -58.10 -7.54 -10.84
C ASP A 1027 -59.17 -6.89 -11.74
N THR A 1028 -59.11 -5.57 -11.94
CA THR A 1028 -60.15 -4.85 -12.69
C THR A 1028 -59.62 -3.63 -13.42
N GLY A 1029 -60.35 -3.18 -14.44
CA GLY A 1029 -60.09 -1.92 -15.10
C GLY A 1029 -61.01 -1.60 -16.27
N THR A 1030 -60.60 -0.66 -17.13
CA THR A 1030 -61.44 -0.14 -18.22
C THR A 1030 -60.61 0.15 -19.48
N LEU A 1031 -61.12 -0.23 -20.65
CA LEU A 1031 -60.65 0.30 -21.92
C LEU A 1031 -61.19 1.74 -22.06
N THR A 1032 -60.29 2.72 -21.98
CA THR A 1032 -60.65 4.15 -22.01
C THR A 1032 -60.65 4.71 -23.44
N ARG A 1033 -59.67 4.29 -24.26
CA ARG A 1033 -59.53 4.74 -25.65
C ARG A 1033 -58.70 3.74 -26.44
N TRP A 1034 -58.99 3.59 -27.73
CA TRP A 1034 -58.05 3.01 -28.68
C TRP A 1034 -58.14 3.73 -30.03
N CYS A 1035 -57.08 3.65 -30.83
CA CYS A 1035 -57.00 4.29 -32.14
C CYS A 1035 -56.31 3.41 -33.16
N LEU A 1036 -56.66 3.62 -34.43
CA LEU A 1036 -55.88 3.18 -35.58
C LEU A 1036 -55.24 4.39 -36.27
N SER A 1037 -54.00 4.25 -36.69
CA SER A 1037 -53.35 5.08 -37.71
C SER A 1037 -52.55 4.17 -38.65
N GLY A 1038 -51.62 4.70 -39.43
CA GLY A 1038 -50.89 3.97 -40.48
C GLY A 1038 -51.22 4.46 -41.89
N SER A 1039 -50.24 4.29 -42.76
CA SER A 1039 -50.22 4.75 -44.13
C SER A 1039 -51.14 3.94 -45.05
N THR A 1040 -51.64 4.60 -46.10
CA THR A 1040 -52.38 3.92 -47.17
C THR A 1040 -51.93 4.34 -48.55
N GLN A 1041 -51.80 3.36 -49.44
CA GLN A 1041 -51.79 3.62 -50.87
C GLN A 1041 -53.22 3.89 -51.36
N LEU A 1042 -53.48 5.14 -51.74
CA LEU A 1042 -54.62 5.45 -52.60
C LEU A 1042 -54.38 4.83 -53.99
N GLY A 1043 -55.38 4.12 -54.51
CA GLY A 1043 -55.33 3.57 -55.86
C GLY A 1043 -55.15 4.68 -56.92
N PRO A 1044 -54.47 4.40 -58.05
CA PRO A 1044 -54.28 5.40 -59.10
C PRO A 1044 -55.62 5.90 -59.61
N ALA A 1045 -55.79 7.23 -59.68
CA ALA A 1045 -57.00 7.84 -60.20
C ALA A 1045 -57.20 7.46 -61.69
N ASP A 1046 -58.43 7.11 -62.06
CA ASP A 1046 -58.79 6.72 -63.43
C ASP A 1046 -58.39 7.81 -64.44
N GLY A 1047 -57.35 7.52 -65.22
CA GLY A 1047 -56.53 8.56 -65.86
C GLY A 1047 -55.84 8.11 -67.15
N VAL A 1048 -56.61 7.51 -68.07
CA VAL A 1048 -56.27 7.29 -69.50
C VAL A 1048 -54.92 6.60 -69.79
N PHE A 1049 -54.98 5.32 -70.17
CA PHE A 1049 -53.95 4.74 -71.03
C PHE A 1049 -53.98 5.43 -72.40
N GLU A 1050 -52.91 6.15 -72.76
CA GLU A 1050 -52.42 6.18 -74.14
C GLU A 1050 -51.11 5.40 -74.22
N ASP A 1051 -50.94 4.66 -75.32
CA ASP A 1051 -49.83 3.76 -75.59
C ASP A 1051 -48.95 4.33 -76.71
N SER A 1052 -47.64 4.45 -76.46
CA SER A 1052 -46.64 4.50 -77.52
C SER A 1052 -45.26 4.07 -76.99
N PHE A 1053 -44.63 3.13 -77.71
CA PHE A 1053 -43.26 2.66 -77.51
C PHE A 1053 -42.21 3.67 -78.08
N GLU A 1054 -40.94 3.33 -77.82
CA GLU A 1054 -39.65 3.99 -78.23
C GLU A 1054 -39.07 5.04 -77.26
#